data_AF-A0A2E5SHE2-F1
#
_entry.id   AF-A0A2E5SHE2-F1
#
_cell.length_a   1.000
_cell.length_b   1.000
_cell.length_c   1.000
_cell.angle_alpha   90.00
_cell.angle_beta   90.00
_cell.angle_gamma   90.00
#
_symmetry.space_group_name_H-M   'P 1'
#
loop_
_entity.id
_entity.type
_entity.pdbx_description
1 polymer ?
#
loop_
_entity_poly.entity_id
_entity_poly.type
_entity_poly.pdbx_seq_one_letter_code
_entity_poly.pdbx_strand_id
1 'polypeptide(L)'
;MKKYLISILLLSMSFADLLSPENGVTLHTTHVKFEWEQVPDAINYTVTIYDESTGEYINENVESLIYINNTFFNWNTSYSWYVTPIFEDGSQGSMQDSDGNTYLSFSISDSRSNVSVTGSYTGNEITIFSSFLDYYSAAIDKDGNEIWNSQNENLIFYNTDYYGQLFGAQYDYTLQNNLPAIEFNIDNTIIFQEPNEHFAHHEMIQLPNGNYMSIVEDIRLGPIPTNLPDNLSLLFQFLGYTVDGFTSEFPWVGDRIVEWDADGNEVWSWNTFDYYSQLDYDYIAGTWAAAFNDGRFDWTHANAFWFSEQENAIYFSVRHLSRITKIDYTTGDVIWNMGLAMPSGDVDCGQELGFSFQHSIMQLDNGNLITFDNGNLSTTLNDTDYPTSRGLEIQVDESDNSCDATIVWDYDLPESLFGFASGNIQKLNNGNYLITTVGDGGTSIEVNPDNNEIIWEANYNLSFPNGAVYRANRLPGLHPVAFSVIVENMYIGENGNITVDNTCAIQLHNNGSRDETFYIPLIDENIHLEPNQIAYLNMPIAINTNVVEIEIIPIHRQDLSKEITVYIGESSNQIQGCMDIEACNYNPQATEEDNSCTYINIGECDCDGNILDCSGECGGNAALDECGECEGSGPEFECNDGTFVCNENDCSSTGQCEDNFTYFELNDLPSSTIVLDQSQCFSNIDLSVLQDIITINSLDINPIEIGTQNWFNGHLTRLTIGNFYDGGNVTLTNLPESIGDLPNIAILYFNYNELTSLPDSITNLTNLIYLVLSFNQLTHLPENIGNLSNMIWLDLGYNSLESIPESIGEFSLINYLWIFNNNLSELPESICNLDLNWNGLDYNFLPYFGSGGNMLCGELPSCVANSENINTSIDPLYYSFLITVEQDCECGGQMDVNMDGVINVIDIISLVNTILSGEEITDEQLCSHDVNADGILNVIDIVALVNTILGTGI
;
A
#
# COMPACT_ATOMS: atom_id res chain seq x y z
N MET A 1 -62.30 25.11 50.03
CA MET A 1 -61.19 24.20 49.71
C MET A 1 -60.34 24.87 48.65
N LYS A 2 -59.12 25.26 49.01
CA LYS A 2 -58.22 26.06 48.18
C LYS A 2 -57.62 25.18 47.08
N LYS A 3 -57.70 25.67 45.83
CA LYS A 3 -56.95 25.18 44.67
C LYS A 3 -55.47 25.50 44.87
N TYR A 4 -54.60 24.52 44.67
CA TYR A 4 -53.19 24.76 44.38
C TYR A 4 -53.01 24.56 42.87
N LEU A 5 -52.54 25.63 42.20
CA LEU A 5 -51.90 25.56 40.90
C LEU A 5 -50.62 24.74 41.06
N ILE A 6 -50.45 23.72 40.23
CA ILE A 6 -49.13 23.19 39.91
C ILE A 6 -48.81 23.79 38.55
N SER A 7 -47.96 24.82 38.56
CA SER A 7 -47.30 25.32 37.35
C SER A 7 -46.29 24.26 36.93
N ILE A 8 -46.58 23.54 35.87
CA ILE A 8 -45.56 22.81 35.11
C ILE A 8 -44.97 23.86 34.17
N LEU A 9 -43.84 24.44 34.58
CA LEU A 9 -42.93 25.14 33.68
C LEU A 9 -42.25 24.02 32.86
N LEU A 10 -42.80 23.72 31.69
CA LEU A 10 -42.04 23.07 30.62
C LEU A 10 -41.27 24.21 29.94
N LEU A 11 -40.06 24.50 30.42
CA LEU A 11 -39.06 25.15 29.57
C LEU A 11 -38.54 24.04 28.64
N SER A 12 -39.05 24.02 27.41
CA SER A 12 -38.28 23.47 26.30
C SER A 12 -37.19 24.50 25.99
N MET A 13 -36.03 24.36 26.64
CA MET A 13 -34.81 24.99 26.13
C MET A 13 -34.36 24.12 24.96
N SER A 14 -34.26 24.70 23.77
CA SER A 14 -33.36 24.20 22.74
C SER A 14 -31.95 24.33 23.32
N PHE A 15 -31.40 23.22 23.82
CA PHE A 15 -30.06 23.22 24.42
C PHE A 15 -29.03 23.22 23.29
N ALA A 16 -28.03 24.09 23.40
CA ALA A 16 -26.83 24.03 22.57
C ALA A 16 -26.17 22.66 22.76
N ASP A 17 -25.85 22.00 21.65
CA ASP A 17 -25.42 20.61 21.59
C ASP A 17 -23.91 20.43 21.83
N LEU A 18 -23.51 19.26 22.35
CA LEU A 18 -22.12 18.80 22.41
C LEU A 18 -21.85 17.94 21.17
N LEU A 19 -20.92 18.34 20.32
CA LEU A 19 -20.80 17.79 18.97
C LEU A 19 -19.74 16.70 18.85
N SER A 20 -18.53 16.94 19.35
CA SER A 20 -17.42 15.99 19.23
C SER A 20 -16.52 16.04 20.46
N PRO A 21 -16.01 14.92 20.98
CA PRO A 21 -16.38 13.54 20.59
C PRO A 21 -17.80 13.15 20.99
N GLU A 22 -18.46 12.35 20.16
CA GLU A 22 -19.81 11.81 20.43
C GLU A 22 -19.83 10.86 21.64
N ASN A 23 -21.01 10.69 22.24
CA ASN A 23 -21.16 9.83 23.40
C ASN A 23 -21.01 8.34 23.06
N GLY A 24 -20.05 7.68 23.71
CA GLY A 24 -19.75 6.26 23.59
C GLY A 24 -18.77 5.91 22.47
N VAL A 25 -18.21 6.90 21.76
CA VAL A 25 -17.29 6.66 20.64
C VAL A 25 -15.94 6.11 21.13
N THR A 26 -15.28 5.32 20.28
CA THR A 26 -13.89 4.92 20.46
C THR A 26 -13.04 5.67 19.44
N LEU A 27 -12.15 6.52 19.93
CA LEU A 27 -11.21 7.29 19.13
C LEU A 27 -9.92 6.51 18.88
N HIS A 28 -9.23 6.89 17.81
CA HIS A 28 -7.97 6.28 17.36
C HIS A 28 -6.83 7.30 17.42
N THR A 29 -6.96 8.25 18.34
CA THR A 29 -6.00 9.32 18.54
C THR A 29 -5.94 9.80 19.99
N THR A 30 -4.77 10.28 20.39
CA THR A 30 -4.53 11.01 21.64
C THR A 30 -4.57 12.54 21.45
N HIS A 31 -4.67 13.05 20.23
CA HIS A 31 -4.88 14.48 19.94
C HIS A 31 -6.37 14.74 19.65
N VAL A 32 -7.13 14.95 20.72
CA VAL A 32 -8.60 14.99 20.66
C VAL A 32 -9.12 16.41 20.44
N LYS A 33 -10.00 16.57 19.44
CA LYS A 33 -10.75 17.80 19.16
C LYS A 33 -12.11 17.77 19.85
N PHE A 34 -12.36 18.75 20.70
CA PHE A 34 -13.65 19.01 21.34
C PHE A 34 -14.38 20.15 20.63
N GLU A 35 -15.66 19.95 20.34
CA GLU A 35 -16.49 20.92 19.61
C GLU A 35 -17.92 20.94 20.15
N TRP A 36 -18.53 22.12 20.24
CA TRP A 36 -19.89 22.32 20.77
C TRP A 36 -20.58 23.53 20.15
N GLU A 37 -21.90 23.62 20.28
CA GLU A 37 -22.68 24.76 19.79
C GLU A 37 -22.63 25.96 20.73
N GLN A 38 -22.78 27.16 20.17
CA GLN A 38 -22.79 28.40 20.93
C GLN A 38 -24.03 28.51 21.84
N VAL A 39 -23.79 28.82 23.12
CA VAL A 39 -24.83 29.21 24.09
C VAL A 39 -25.05 30.73 24.05
N PRO A 40 -26.31 31.21 23.92
CA PRO A 40 -26.63 32.63 24.01
C PRO A 40 -26.12 33.30 25.28
N ASP A 41 -25.68 34.56 25.19
CA ASP A 41 -25.14 35.38 26.29
C ASP A 41 -23.88 34.83 27.00
N ALA A 42 -23.34 33.68 26.59
CA ALA A 42 -22.10 33.15 27.16
C ALA A 42 -20.89 33.95 26.63
N ILE A 43 -19.97 34.30 27.55
CA ILE A 43 -18.76 35.08 27.22
C ILE A 43 -17.51 34.20 27.08
N ASN A 44 -17.50 33.03 27.72
CA ASN A 44 -16.50 31.98 27.55
C ASN A 44 -17.06 30.64 28.06
N TYR A 45 -16.29 29.58 27.83
CA TYR A 45 -16.64 28.22 28.21
C TYR A 45 -15.54 27.61 29.06
N THR A 46 -15.94 26.75 30.00
CA THR A 46 -15.02 25.87 30.71
C THR A 46 -15.19 24.44 30.19
N VAL A 47 -14.15 23.89 29.58
CA VAL A 47 -14.10 22.47 29.16
C VAL A 47 -13.51 21.67 30.32
N THR A 48 -14.25 20.67 30.80
CA THR A 48 -13.76 19.74 31.82
C THR A 48 -13.68 18.34 31.24
N ILE A 49 -12.51 17.70 31.36
CA ILE A 49 -12.25 16.34 30.89
C ILE A 49 -11.72 15.53 32.07
N TYR A 50 -12.26 14.34 32.26
CA TYR A 50 -11.99 13.44 33.37
C TYR A 50 -11.46 12.10 32.85
N ASP A 51 -10.31 11.68 33.35
CA ASP A 51 -9.79 10.31 33.15
C ASP A 51 -10.51 9.37 34.13
N GLU A 52 -11.30 8.45 33.59
CA GLU A 52 -12.11 7.53 34.40
C GLU A 52 -11.28 6.49 35.16
N SER A 53 -10.04 6.26 34.73
CA SER A 53 -9.14 5.25 35.28
C SER A 53 -8.32 5.79 36.47
N THR A 54 -7.76 7.00 36.33
CA THR A 54 -6.90 7.62 37.36
C THR A 54 -7.68 8.56 38.27
N GLY A 55 -8.79 9.10 37.77
CA GLY A 55 -9.57 10.15 38.39
C GLY A 55 -8.96 11.55 38.31
N GLU A 56 -7.91 11.71 37.49
CA GLU A 56 -7.36 13.02 37.13
C GLU A 56 -8.31 13.77 36.19
N TYR A 57 -8.22 15.10 36.20
CA TYR A 57 -9.04 15.92 35.32
C TYR A 57 -8.31 17.20 34.92
N ILE A 58 -8.68 17.71 33.75
CA ILE A 58 -8.32 19.05 33.29
C ILE A 58 -9.56 19.91 33.25
N ASN A 59 -9.36 21.21 33.49
CA ASN A 59 -10.41 22.21 33.49
C ASN A 59 -9.82 23.48 32.85
N GLU A 60 -10.22 23.74 31.62
CA GLU A 60 -9.64 24.79 30.78
C GLU A 60 -10.69 25.81 30.38
N ASN A 61 -10.34 27.09 30.44
CA ASN A 61 -11.21 28.18 30.00
C ASN A 61 -10.85 28.58 28.58
N VAL A 62 -11.85 28.61 27.71
CA VAL A 62 -11.70 28.87 26.28
C VAL A 62 -12.71 29.90 25.81
N GLU A 63 -12.28 30.79 24.92
CA GLU A 63 -13.09 31.86 24.33
C GLU A 63 -13.68 31.48 22.96
N SER A 64 -13.43 30.24 22.51
CA SER A 64 -13.87 29.72 21.21
C SER A 64 -14.81 28.52 21.38
N LEU A 65 -15.37 27.97 20.30
CA LEU A 65 -16.25 26.79 20.34
C LEU A 65 -15.52 25.46 20.07
N ILE A 66 -14.21 25.53 19.85
CA ILE A 66 -13.34 24.37 19.65
C ILE A 66 -12.22 24.39 20.69
N TYR A 67 -11.90 23.22 21.23
CA TYR A 67 -10.74 23.02 22.08
C TYR A 67 -10.00 21.75 21.65
N ILE A 68 -8.72 21.87 21.30
CA ILE A 68 -7.88 20.73 20.92
C ILE A 68 -6.86 20.52 22.04
N ASN A 69 -6.83 19.30 22.60
CA ASN A 69 -5.82 18.93 23.58
C ASN A 69 -4.96 17.77 23.07
N ASN A 70 -3.65 17.93 23.23
CA ASN A 70 -2.62 17.07 22.67
C ASN A 70 -1.64 16.52 23.72
N THR A 71 -1.95 16.62 25.01
CA THR A 71 -1.02 16.20 26.07
C THR A 71 -1.65 15.37 27.19
N PHE A 72 -2.98 15.38 27.34
CA PHE A 72 -3.64 14.76 28.49
C PHE A 72 -3.99 13.28 28.29
N PHE A 73 -4.11 12.85 27.04
CA PHE A 73 -4.72 11.57 26.70
C PHE A 73 -3.70 10.42 26.61
N ASN A 74 -4.14 9.24 27.05
CA ASN A 74 -3.40 7.99 26.98
C ASN A 74 -4.20 6.95 26.21
N TRP A 75 -3.50 6.05 25.53
CA TRP A 75 -4.09 4.86 24.91
C TRP A 75 -4.71 3.94 25.97
N ASN A 76 -5.71 3.16 25.58
CA ASN A 76 -6.44 2.22 26.44
C ASN A 76 -7.06 2.87 27.68
N THR A 77 -7.56 4.09 27.54
CA THR A 77 -8.19 4.84 28.64
C THR A 77 -9.55 5.39 28.20
N SER A 78 -10.48 5.42 29.16
CA SER A 78 -11.81 6.00 28.98
C SER A 78 -11.87 7.37 29.66
N TYR A 79 -12.55 8.29 29.00
CA TYR A 79 -12.67 9.67 29.41
C TYR A 79 -14.13 10.10 29.41
N SER A 80 -14.44 11.02 30.30
CA SER A 80 -15.72 11.73 30.31
C SER A 80 -15.46 13.23 30.18
N TRP A 81 -16.27 13.94 29.40
CA TRP A 81 -16.13 15.37 29.20
C TRP A 81 -17.46 16.11 29.24
N TYR A 82 -17.41 17.39 29.58
CA TYR A 82 -18.55 18.31 29.52
C TYR A 82 -18.08 19.75 29.42
N VAL A 83 -18.99 20.62 28.96
CA VAL A 83 -18.73 22.05 28.79
C VAL A 83 -19.68 22.86 29.66
N THR A 84 -19.13 23.84 30.36
CA THR A 84 -19.87 24.77 31.21
C THR A 84 -19.78 26.19 30.63
N PRO A 85 -20.87 26.77 30.10
CA PRO A 85 -20.87 28.17 29.66
C PRO A 85 -20.82 29.10 30.88
N ILE A 86 -20.07 30.20 30.75
CA ILE A 86 -19.95 31.25 31.76
C ILE A 86 -20.55 32.54 31.20
N PHE A 87 -21.39 33.20 32.01
CA PHE A 87 -22.10 34.43 31.64
C PHE A 87 -21.43 35.66 32.28
N GLU A 88 -21.76 36.87 31.79
CA GLU A 88 -21.20 38.14 32.29
C GLU A 88 -21.37 38.35 33.81
N ASP A 89 -22.44 37.84 34.41
CA ASP A 89 -22.71 37.95 35.85
C ASP A 89 -21.92 36.94 36.70
N GLY A 90 -21.11 36.09 36.06
CA GLY A 90 -20.33 35.01 36.65
C GLY A 90 -21.13 33.76 36.97
N SER A 91 -22.40 33.67 36.57
CA SER A 91 -23.17 32.44 36.65
C SER A 91 -22.68 31.41 35.63
N GLN A 92 -22.97 30.13 35.91
CA GLN A 92 -22.57 28.99 35.10
C GLN A 92 -23.82 28.26 34.62
N GLY A 93 -23.84 27.87 33.34
CA GLY A 93 -24.90 27.07 32.75
C GLY A 93 -24.54 25.58 32.64
N SER A 94 -25.33 24.82 31.89
CA SER A 94 -25.04 23.41 31.56
C SER A 94 -25.38 23.14 30.11
N MET A 95 -24.44 22.50 29.40
CA MET A 95 -24.66 21.95 28.06
C MET A 95 -25.26 20.55 28.15
N GLN A 96 -25.98 20.12 27.11
CA GLN A 96 -26.51 18.77 26.96
C GLN A 96 -26.31 18.31 25.52
N ASP A 97 -26.11 17.01 25.30
CA ASP A 97 -26.20 16.46 23.95
C ASP A 97 -27.66 16.37 23.45
N SER A 98 -27.85 15.97 22.20
CA SER A 98 -29.17 15.69 21.59
C SER A 98 -30.05 14.70 22.39
N ASP A 99 -29.43 13.82 23.19
CA ASP A 99 -30.08 12.82 24.04
C ASP A 99 -30.35 13.31 25.49
N GLY A 100 -29.93 14.55 25.82
CA GLY A 100 -30.11 15.17 27.13
C GLY A 100 -29.03 14.83 28.16
N ASN A 101 -27.89 14.28 27.73
CA ASN A 101 -26.74 13.96 28.57
C ASN A 101 -25.89 15.21 28.81
N THR A 102 -25.68 15.56 30.08
CA THR A 102 -24.81 16.69 30.47
C THR A 102 -23.32 16.36 30.47
N TYR A 103 -22.97 15.08 30.32
CA TYR A 103 -21.59 14.58 30.26
C TYR A 103 -21.54 13.46 29.23
N LEU A 104 -20.53 13.49 28.37
CA LEU A 104 -20.32 12.49 27.33
C LEU A 104 -19.08 11.67 27.66
N SER A 105 -19.14 10.38 27.39
CA SER A 105 -18.00 9.46 27.58
C SER A 105 -17.43 9.04 26.23
N PHE A 106 -16.13 8.81 26.15
CA PHE A 106 -15.47 8.19 25.01
C PHE A 106 -14.28 7.35 25.47
N SER A 107 -13.72 6.55 24.59
CA SER A 107 -12.53 5.74 24.85
C SER A 107 -11.47 5.96 23.78
N ILE A 108 -10.21 5.74 24.13
CA ILE A 108 -9.10 5.72 23.18
C ILE A 108 -8.59 4.28 23.11
N SER A 109 -8.37 3.78 21.90
CA SER A 109 -8.03 2.40 21.61
C SER A 109 -6.61 1.99 22.04
N ASP A 110 -6.11 0.87 21.53
CA ASP A 110 -4.72 0.45 21.68
C ASP A 110 -3.79 1.25 20.75
N SER A 111 -2.56 1.46 21.22
CA SER A 111 -1.45 1.88 20.35
C SER A 111 -0.91 0.72 19.53
N ARG A 112 -0.40 0.96 18.33
CA ARG A 112 0.07 -0.12 17.43
C ARG A 112 1.54 -0.04 17.02
N SER A 113 2.16 1.13 17.09
CA SER A 113 3.56 1.37 16.77
C SER A 113 4.42 1.42 18.03
N ASN A 114 5.70 1.13 17.86
CA ASN A 114 6.71 1.18 18.91
C ASN A 114 7.93 1.91 18.38
N VAL A 115 7.76 3.20 18.08
CA VAL A 115 8.82 4.01 17.46
C VAL A 115 9.87 4.40 18.50
N SER A 116 11.14 4.31 18.11
CA SER A 116 12.26 4.82 18.89
C SER A 116 12.83 6.07 18.24
N VAL A 117 12.96 7.14 19.03
CA VAL A 117 13.48 8.43 18.55
C VAL A 117 14.79 8.79 19.24
N THR A 118 15.71 9.37 18.46
CA THR A 118 16.90 10.06 18.97
C THR A 118 16.99 11.47 18.39
N GLY A 119 17.75 12.35 19.05
CA GLY A 119 17.99 13.72 18.59
C GLY A 119 17.55 14.79 19.58
N SER A 120 17.55 16.05 19.12
CA SER A 120 17.28 17.24 19.94
C SER A 120 16.19 18.14 19.36
N TYR A 121 15.30 17.60 18.53
CA TYR A 121 14.18 18.33 17.96
C TYR A 121 13.24 18.88 19.04
N THR A 122 12.81 20.13 18.89
CA THR A 122 11.94 20.81 19.87
C THR A 122 10.63 21.33 19.28
N GLY A 123 10.32 20.99 18.02
CA GLY A 123 9.06 21.37 17.40
C GLY A 123 7.87 20.56 17.92
N ASN A 124 6.66 21.02 17.62
CA ASN A 124 5.40 20.37 18.04
C ASN A 124 4.69 19.65 16.89
N GLU A 125 5.31 19.64 15.72
CA GLU A 125 4.85 18.92 14.53
C GLU A 125 4.82 17.41 14.79
N ILE A 126 3.94 16.72 14.08
CA ILE A 126 3.80 15.26 14.14
C ILE A 126 4.31 14.64 12.84
N THR A 127 4.81 13.41 12.89
CA THR A 127 5.22 12.67 11.69
C THR A 127 4.23 11.56 11.45
N ILE A 128 3.49 11.62 10.34
CA ILE A 128 2.66 10.51 9.85
C ILE A 128 3.51 9.59 8.98
N PHE A 129 3.30 8.28 9.08
CA PHE A 129 4.00 7.26 8.30
C PHE A 129 3.08 6.07 8.03
N SER A 130 3.48 5.22 7.08
CA SER A 130 2.80 3.96 6.77
C SER A 130 3.77 2.81 6.51
N SER A 131 3.27 1.60 6.68
CA SER A 131 3.88 0.33 6.26
C SER A 131 3.02 -0.29 5.16
N PHE A 132 3.64 -0.62 4.03
CA PHE A 132 2.92 -1.11 2.85
C PHE A 132 2.33 -2.52 3.07
N LEU A 133 3.16 -3.48 3.47
CA LEU A 133 2.75 -4.88 3.59
C LEU A 133 1.94 -5.20 4.86
N ASP A 134 2.03 -4.33 5.87
CA ASP A 134 1.20 -4.44 7.08
C ASP A 134 -0.14 -3.72 6.95
N TYR A 135 -0.37 -3.02 5.82
CA TYR A 135 -1.55 -2.20 5.56
C TYR A 135 -1.84 -1.22 6.71
N TYR A 136 -0.80 -0.55 7.21
CA TYR A 136 -0.88 0.17 8.47
C TYR A 136 -0.34 1.58 8.35
N SER A 137 -1.01 2.52 9.00
CA SER A 137 -0.59 3.92 9.08
C SER A 137 -0.69 4.43 10.50
N ALA A 138 0.24 5.31 10.88
CA ALA A 138 0.25 5.95 12.19
C ALA A 138 0.92 7.31 12.16
N ALA A 139 0.66 8.11 13.18
CA ALA A 139 1.36 9.36 13.41
C ALA A 139 2.00 9.35 14.80
N ILE A 140 3.19 9.95 14.89
CA ILE A 140 3.96 10.08 16.12
C ILE A 140 4.30 11.54 16.42
N ASP A 141 4.49 11.84 17.70
CA ASP A 141 5.10 13.09 18.13
C ASP A 141 6.63 13.06 17.99
N LYS A 142 7.25 14.17 18.37
CA LYS A 142 8.71 14.33 18.37
C LYS A 142 9.48 13.36 19.27
N ASP A 143 8.83 12.74 20.26
CA ASP A 143 9.45 11.82 21.22
C ASP A 143 9.22 10.35 20.82
N GLY A 144 8.49 10.10 19.72
CA GLY A 144 8.15 8.77 19.22
C GLY A 144 6.88 8.18 19.84
N ASN A 145 6.12 8.97 20.61
CA ASN A 145 4.85 8.49 21.13
C ASN A 145 3.82 8.46 20.01
N GLU A 146 3.09 7.36 19.89
CA GLU A 146 1.99 7.26 18.94
C GLU A 146 0.85 8.21 19.31
N ILE A 147 0.39 8.97 18.30
CA ILE A 147 -0.65 9.99 18.39
C ILE A 147 -1.91 9.60 17.64
N TRP A 148 -1.78 8.86 16.55
CA TRP A 148 -2.89 8.38 15.74
C TRP A 148 -2.51 7.06 15.07
N ASN A 149 -3.49 6.19 14.80
CA ASN A 149 -3.27 5.00 13.98
C ASN A 149 -4.52 4.55 13.21
N SER A 150 -4.32 3.85 12.09
CA SER A 150 -5.39 3.36 11.21
C SER A 150 -6.16 2.15 11.73
N GLN A 151 -5.81 1.62 12.91
CA GLN A 151 -6.36 0.37 13.44
C GLN A 151 -6.43 -0.77 12.39
N ASN A 152 -7.51 -1.57 12.39
CA ASN A 152 -7.69 -2.74 11.53
C ASN A 152 -8.30 -2.38 10.17
N GLU A 153 -8.34 -1.09 9.81
CA GLU A 153 -8.95 -0.62 8.56
C GLU A 153 -8.05 -0.85 7.34
N ASN A 154 -6.86 -1.44 7.54
CA ASN A 154 -5.89 -1.77 6.49
C ASN A 154 -5.55 -0.59 5.56
N LEU A 155 -5.35 0.60 6.14
CA LEU A 155 -5.06 1.84 5.41
C LEU A 155 -3.55 2.07 5.28
N ILE A 156 -3.10 2.29 4.04
CA ILE A 156 -1.74 2.72 3.70
C ILE A 156 -1.77 4.19 3.30
N PHE A 157 -1.16 5.04 4.11
CA PHE A 157 -0.93 6.45 3.79
C PHE A 157 0.09 6.58 2.65
N TYR A 158 -0.24 7.38 1.63
CA TYR A 158 0.65 7.70 0.51
C TYR A 158 1.25 9.09 0.64
N ASN A 159 0.40 10.10 0.80
CA ASN A 159 0.84 11.47 0.94
C ASN A 159 -0.21 12.30 1.68
N THR A 160 0.20 13.52 2.02
CA THR A 160 -0.68 14.54 2.55
C THR A 160 -0.30 15.88 1.96
N ASP A 161 -1.29 16.76 1.84
CA ASP A 161 -1.04 18.16 1.58
C ASP A 161 -0.66 18.88 2.88
N TYR A 162 -0.28 20.15 2.78
CA TYR A 162 0.12 20.90 3.97
C TYR A 162 -1.09 21.22 4.89
N TYR A 163 -2.34 21.06 4.43
CA TYR A 163 -3.59 21.33 5.18
C TYR A 163 -4.28 20.06 5.76
N GLY A 164 -3.64 18.90 5.65
CA GLY A 164 -4.04 17.66 6.32
C GLY A 164 -5.14 16.87 5.60
N GLN A 165 -5.25 16.99 4.27
CA GLN A 165 -5.89 15.96 3.46
C GLN A 165 -4.99 14.73 3.42
N LEU A 166 -5.57 13.54 3.57
CA LEU A 166 -4.82 12.29 3.61
C LEU A 166 -5.20 11.44 2.40
N PHE A 167 -4.19 11.08 1.62
CA PHE A 167 -4.34 10.23 0.45
C PHE A 167 -3.60 8.91 0.69
N GLY A 168 -4.13 7.83 0.15
CA GLY A 168 -3.62 6.50 0.42
C GLY A 168 -4.28 5.40 -0.39
N ALA A 169 -4.19 4.18 0.12
CA ALA A 169 -4.94 3.02 -0.36
C ALA A 169 -5.55 2.24 0.81
N GLN A 170 -6.66 1.56 0.58
CA GLN A 170 -7.25 0.61 1.52
C GLN A 170 -7.19 -0.80 0.94
N TYR A 171 -6.66 -1.76 1.70
CA TYR A 171 -6.70 -3.15 1.26
C TYR A 171 -8.10 -3.75 1.40
N ASP A 172 -8.70 -4.14 0.27
CA ASP A 172 -9.98 -4.83 0.19
C ASP A 172 -9.87 -6.06 -0.71
N TYR A 173 -9.90 -7.24 -0.09
CA TYR A 173 -9.80 -8.53 -0.78
C TYR A 173 -11.03 -8.87 -1.65
N THR A 174 -12.11 -8.10 -1.57
CA THR A 174 -13.34 -8.31 -2.36
C THR A 174 -13.30 -7.62 -3.72
N LEU A 175 -12.38 -6.67 -3.91
CA LEU A 175 -12.19 -5.95 -5.17
C LEU A 175 -11.26 -6.71 -6.12
N GLN A 176 -11.43 -6.48 -7.42
CA GLN A 176 -10.53 -7.03 -8.45
C GLN A 176 -9.13 -6.44 -8.30
N ASN A 177 -9.04 -5.11 -8.18
CA ASN A 177 -7.83 -4.40 -7.83
C ASN A 177 -7.90 -4.09 -6.32
N ASN A 178 -7.28 -4.95 -5.52
CA ASN A 178 -7.49 -5.05 -4.06
C ASN A 178 -6.86 -3.92 -3.22
N LEU A 179 -6.30 -2.89 -3.85
CA LEU A 179 -5.69 -1.72 -3.21
C LEU A 179 -6.16 -0.43 -3.91
N PRO A 180 -7.47 -0.12 -3.95
CA PRO A 180 -7.94 1.12 -4.53
C PRO A 180 -7.30 2.34 -3.87
N ALA A 181 -6.98 3.35 -4.68
CA ALA A 181 -6.54 4.65 -4.18
C ALA A 181 -7.73 5.42 -3.58
N ILE A 182 -7.49 6.06 -2.43
CA ILE A 182 -8.51 6.69 -1.60
C ILE A 182 -8.05 8.02 -1.01
N GLU A 183 -9.02 8.91 -0.78
CA GLU A 183 -8.90 10.03 0.15
C GLU A 183 -9.63 9.61 1.43
N PHE A 184 -9.01 9.84 2.58
CA PHE A 184 -9.59 9.50 3.87
C PHE A 184 -9.31 10.58 4.91
N ASN A 185 -10.02 10.53 6.05
CA ASN A 185 -9.78 11.42 7.18
C ASN A 185 -9.19 10.68 8.38
N ILE A 186 -8.84 11.43 9.42
CA ILE A 186 -8.26 10.91 10.67
C ILE A 186 -9.21 9.99 11.46
N ASP A 187 -10.50 9.98 11.15
CA ASP A 187 -11.48 9.05 11.71
C ASP A 187 -11.59 7.76 10.86
N ASN A 188 -10.65 7.54 9.93
CA ASN A 188 -10.61 6.44 8.97
C ASN A 188 -11.82 6.36 8.02
N THR A 189 -12.55 7.47 7.86
CA THR A 189 -13.67 7.53 6.91
C THR A 189 -13.14 7.81 5.51
N ILE A 190 -13.56 7.00 4.55
CA ILE A 190 -13.25 7.20 3.12
C ILE A 190 -14.10 8.35 2.58
N ILE A 191 -13.43 9.38 2.04
CA ILE A 191 -14.04 10.55 1.41
C ILE A 191 -14.26 10.29 -0.08
N PHE A 192 -13.25 9.74 -0.75
CA PHE A 192 -13.28 9.36 -2.16
C PHE A 192 -12.53 8.04 -2.37
N GLN A 193 -13.00 7.24 -3.32
CA GLN A 193 -12.35 6.03 -3.79
C GLN A 193 -12.36 6.05 -5.32
N GLU A 194 -11.24 5.68 -5.94
CA GLU A 194 -11.17 5.55 -7.40
C GLU A 194 -12.11 4.44 -7.94
N PRO A 195 -12.53 4.49 -9.22
CA PRO A 195 -13.54 3.59 -9.80
C PRO A 195 -13.21 2.09 -9.80
N ASN A 196 -11.96 1.72 -9.56
CA ASN A 196 -11.41 0.37 -9.53
C ASN A 196 -11.36 -0.35 -10.89
N GLU A 197 -11.44 0.40 -11.99
CA GLU A 197 -11.35 -0.13 -13.36
C GLU A 197 -9.92 -0.58 -13.72
N HIS A 198 -8.92 0.06 -13.13
CA HIS A 198 -7.49 -0.24 -13.31
C HIS A 198 -6.81 -0.37 -11.95
N PHE A 199 -5.62 -0.98 -11.92
CA PHE A 199 -4.81 -1.02 -10.71
C PHE A 199 -4.18 0.35 -10.48
N ALA A 200 -4.81 1.16 -9.63
CA ALA A 200 -4.25 2.43 -9.15
C ALA A 200 -3.18 2.15 -8.07
N HIS A 201 -2.07 2.87 -8.11
CA HIS A 201 -0.95 2.58 -7.23
C HIS A 201 -0.12 3.82 -6.89
N HIS A 202 0.53 3.74 -5.73
CA HIS A 202 1.59 4.62 -5.22
C HIS A 202 1.25 6.08 -4.89
N GLU A 203 0.37 6.73 -5.65
CA GLU A 203 0.13 8.17 -5.49
C GLU A 203 -1.31 8.55 -5.81
N MET A 204 -1.90 9.44 -5.00
CA MET A 204 -3.13 10.15 -5.33
C MET A 204 -3.10 11.56 -4.76
N ILE A 205 -3.63 12.53 -5.50
CA ILE A 205 -3.87 13.90 -5.00
C ILE A 205 -5.25 14.38 -5.47
N GLN A 206 -5.76 15.40 -4.79
CA GLN A 206 -6.84 16.23 -5.30
C GLN A 206 -6.26 17.49 -5.96
N LEU A 207 -6.73 17.79 -7.17
CA LEU A 207 -6.38 19.00 -7.91
C LEU A 207 -7.23 20.19 -7.45
N PRO A 208 -6.81 21.44 -7.70
CA PRO A 208 -7.55 22.64 -7.27
C PRO A 208 -8.97 22.78 -7.85
N ASN A 209 -9.27 22.07 -8.94
CA ASN A 209 -10.59 22.01 -9.55
C ASN A 209 -11.53 21.02 -8.82
N GLY A 210 -11.05 20.28 -7.82
CA GLY A 210 -11.78 19.26 -7.07
C GLY A 210 -11.66 17.84 -7.64
N ASN A 211 -11.01 17.68 -8.79
CA ASN A 211 -10.80 16.36 -9.41
C ASN A 211 -9.67 15.60 -8.72
N TYR A 212 -9.67 14.28 -8.86
CA TYR A 212 -8.66 13.39 -8.30
C TYR A 212 -7.72 12.91 -9.39
N MET A 213 -6.42 12.88 -9.09
CA MET A 213 -5.40 12.37 -10.01
C MET A 213 -4.62 11.24 -9.36
N SER A 214 -4.34 10.18 -10.11
CA SER A 214 -3.53 9.04 -9.65
C SER A 214 -2.75 8.38 -10.80
N ILE A 215 -1.89 7.42 -10.46
CA ILE A 215 -1.15 6.56 -11.38
C ILE A 215 -1.88 5.22 -11.47
N VAL A 216 -2.10 4.73 -12.69
CA VAL A 216 -2.66 3.41 -12.94
C VAL A 216 -1.79 2.63 -13.93
N GLU A 217 -1.82 1.30 -13.84
CA GLU A 217 -1.14 0.43 -14.79
C GLU A 217 -1.86 0.37 -16.15
N ASP A 218 -1.08 0.34 -17.24
CA ASP A 218 -1.49 -0.08 -18.58
C ASP A 218 -0.56 -1.21 -19.05
N ILE A 219 -1.10 -2.22 -19.72
CA ILE A 219 -0.33 -3.38 -20.16
C ILE A 219 -0.46 -3.54 -21.67
N ARG A 220 0.68 -3.50 -22.37
CA ARG A 220 0.75 -3.69 -23.83
C ARG A 220 1.85 -4.68 -24.20
N LEU A 221 1.72 -5.36 -25.34
CA LEU A 221 2.77 -6.24 -25.83
C LEU A 221 3.97 -5.45 -26.35
N GLY A 222 5.17 -5.78 -25.87
CA GLY A 222 6.43 -5.20 -26.29
C GLY A 222 7.48 -6.26 -26.65
N PRO A 223 8.61 -5.83 -27.24
CA PRO A 223 9.66 -6.75 -27.68
C PRO A 223 10.51 -7.25 -26.52
N ILE A 224 11.12 -8.43 -26.67
CA ILE A 224 12.16 -8.91 -25.75
C ILE A 224 13.54 -8.59 -26.36
N PRO A 225 14.41 -7.85 -25.65
CA PRO A 225 15.75 -7.52 -26.16
C PRO A 225 16.63 -8.75 -26.42
N THR A 226 17.46 -8.66 -27.46
CA THR A 226 18.34 -9.78 -27.89
C THR A 226 19.62 -9.94 -27.07
N ASN A 227 19.94 -8.95 -26.24
CA ASN A 227 21.22 -8.81 -25.54
C ASN A 227 21.02 -8.59 -24.03
N LEU A 228 20.04 -9.28 -23.44
CA LEU A 228 19.83 -9.28 -22.00
C LEU A 228 21.02 -9.97 -21.29
N PRO A 229 21.38 -9.52 -20.06
CA PRO A 229 22.44 -10.14 -19.27
C PRO A 229 22.11 -11.60 -18.90
N ASP A 230 23.12 -12.34 -18.42
CA ASP A 230 22.97 -13.68 -17.81
C ASP A 230 22.26 -14.73 -18.68
N ASN A 231 22.43 -14.61 -20.01
CA ASN A 231 21.77 -15.46 -21.02
C ASN A 231 20.23 -15.39 -20.98
N LEU A 232 19.66 -14.35 -20.39
CA LEU A 232 18.22 -14.25 -20.22
C LEU A 232 17.45 -14.21 -21.56
N SER A 233 18.05 -13.63 -22.61
CA SER A 233 17.48 -13.72 -23.97
C SER A 233 17.35 -15.16 -24.45
N LEU A 234 18.31 -16.04 -24.14
CA LEU A 234 18.24 -17.47 -24.46
C LEU A 234 17.17 -18.18 -23.62
N LEU A 235 17.01 -17.77 -22.36
CA LEU A 235 15.96 -18.29 -21.48
C LEU A 235 14.55 -17.99 -22.01
N PHE A 236 14.30 -16.76 -22.43
CA PHE A 236 13.05 -16.41 -23.11
C PHE A 236 12.86 -17.21 -24.41
N GLN A 237 13.93 -17.46 -25.19
CA GLN A 237 13.85 -18.32 -26.37
C GLN A 237 13.45 -19.76 -26.04
N PHE A 238 13.93 -20.31 -24.92
CA PHE A 238 13.52 -21.63 -24.47
C PHE A 238 12.05 -21.68 -24.02
N LEU A 239 11.49 -20.58 -23.52
CA LEU A 239 10.05 -20.43 -23.29
C LEU A 239 9.23 -20.31 -24.58
N GLY A 240 9.90 -20.17 -25.73
CA GLY A 240 9.29 -20.14 -27.06
C GLY A 240 9.19 -18.75 -27.68
N TYR A 241 9.65 -17.70 -27.01
CA TYR A 241 9.68 -16.35 -27.57
C TYR A 241 10.70 -16.22 -28.70
N THR A 242 10.43 -15.31 -29.64
CA THR A 242 11.28 -15.04 -30.80
C THR A 242 12.60 -14.38 -30.38
N VAL A 243 12.51 -13.41 -29.46
CA VAL A 243 13.63 -12.63 -28.91
C VAL A 243 14.50 -12.06 -30.02
N ASP A 244 13.87 -11.35 -30.95
CA ASP A 244 14.54 -10.66 -32.05
C ASP A 244 14.72 -9.15 -31.80
N GLY A 245 14.20 -8.64 -30.68
CA GLY A 245 14.25 -7.23 -30.30
C GLY A 245 13.24 -6.35 -31.06
N PHE A 246 12.33 -6.92 -31.85
CA PHE A 246 11.37 -6.18 -32.68
C PHE A 246 9.93 -6.69 -32.56
N THR A 247 9.74 -7.98 -32.35
CA THR A 247 8.43 -8.61 -32.27
C THR A 247 7.79 -8.29 -30.92
N SER A 248 6.65 -7.59 -30.92
CA SER A 248 5.85 -7.37 -29.71
C SER A 248 5.20 -8.68 -29.25
N GLU A 249 5.84 -9.37 -28.31
CA GLU A 249 5.45 -10.72 -27.89
C GLU A 249 5.41 -10.91 -26.37
N PHE A 250 5.85 -9.93 -25.58
CA PHE A 250 5.91 -10.04 -24.13
C PHE A 250 5.08 -8.94 -23.45
N PRO A 251 4.35 -9.21 -22.35
CA PRO A 251 3.59 -8.16 -21.66
C PRO A 251 4.54 -7.14 -21.03
N TRP A 252 4.44 -5.88 -21.43
CA TRP A 252 5.10 -4.74 -20.80
C TRP A 252 4.07 -4.00 -19.95
N VAL A 253 4.40 -3.69 -18.70
CA VAL A 253 3.60 -2.87 -17.80
C VAL A 253 4.15 -1.45 -17.84
N GLY A 254 3.36 -0.54 -18.40
CA GLY A 254 3.63 0.89 -18.39
C GLY A 254 2.65 1.60 -17.45
N ASP A 255 2.95 2.84 -17.12
CA ASP A 255 2.09 3.65 -16.25
C ASP A 255 1.31 4.71 -17.03
N ARG A 256 0.13 5.04 -16.50
CA ARG A 256 -0.77 6.08 -17.00
C ARG A 256 -1.18 6.99 -15.85
N ILE A 257 -1.11 8.30 -16.07
CA ILE A 257 -1.69 9.28 -15.16
C ILE A 257 -3.16 9.46 -15.57
N VAL A 258 -4.07 9.39 -14.61
CA VAL A 258 -5.51 9.53 -14.84
C VAL A 258 -6.08 10.58 -13.91
N GLU A 259 -6.96 11.43 -14.44
CA GLU A 259 -7.76 12.38 -13.69
C GLU A 259 -9.23 11.98 -13.73
N TRP A 260 -9.86 11.86 -12.56
CA TRP A 260 -11.28 11.60 -12.38
C TRP A 260 -12.00 12.81 -11.82
N ASP A 261 -13.23 13.05 -12.29
CA ASP A 261 -14.15 13.95 -11.59
C ASP A 261 -14.69 13.32 -10.30
N ALA A 262 -15.44 14.11 -9.51
CA ALA A 262 -16.01 13.65 -8.25
C ALA A 262 -17.01 12.48 -8.38
N ASP A 263 -17.52 12.22 -9.59
CA ASP A 263 -18.42 11.10 -9.91
C ASP A 263 -17.63 9.85 -10.35
N GLY A 264 -16.30 9.92 -10.44
CA GLY A 264 -15.41 8.84 -10.86
C GLY A 264 -15.25 8.71 -12.38
N ASN A 265 -15.70 9.68 -13.17
CA ASN A 265 -15.50 9.62 -14.63
C ASN A 265 -14.10 10.11 -15.00
N GLU A 266 -13.40 9.36 -15.86
CA GLU A 266 -12.13 9.82 -16.42
C GLU A 266 -12.35 11.05 -17.32
N VAL A 267 -11.68 12.16 -16.98
CA VAL A 267 -11.76 13.44 -17.71
C VAL A 267 -10.46 13.80 -18.44
N TRP A 268 -9.34 13.21 -18.03
CA TRP A 268 -8.03 13.40 -18.65
C TRP A 268 -7.13 12.19 -18.37
N SER A 269 -6.25 11.85 -19.30
CA SER A 269 -5.19 10.86 -19.06
C SER A 269 -3.95 11.07 -19.93
N TRP A 270 -2.83 10.53 -19.46
CA TRP A 270 -1.53 10.56 -20.14
C TRP A 270 -0.80 9.24 -19.92
N ASN A 271 -0.25 8.63 -20.97
CA ASN A 271 0.25 7.25 -20.92
C ASN A 271 1.69 7.13 -21.41
N THR A 272 2.53 6.45 -20.64
CA THR A 272 3.95 6.22 -20.97
C THR A 272 4.15 5.52 -22.32
N PHE A 273 3.28 4.60 -22.74
CA PHE A 273 3.39 3.94 -24.05
C PHE A 273 3.25 4.89 -25.25
N ASP A 274 2.60 6.04 -25.05
CA ASP A 274 2.36 6.99 -26.13
C ASP A 274 3.49 8.02 -26.26
N TYR A 275 4.27 8.23 -25.19
CA TYR A 275 5.30 9.28 -25.11
C TYR A 275 6.72 8.76 -24.88
N TYR A 276 6.91 7.54 -24.38
CA TYR A 276 8.23 6.94 -24.19
C TYR A 276 8.56 5.91 -25.27
N SER A 277 9.84 5.87 -25.64
CA SER A 277 10.37 4.86 -26.54
C SER A 277 10.66 3.57 -25.80
N GLN A 278 10.13 2.44 -26.26
CA GLN A 278 10.47 1.10 -25.76
C GLN A 278 11.92 0.68 -26.06
N LEU A 279 12.72 1.54 -26.70
CA LEU A 279 14.18 1.39 -26.75
C LEU A 279 14.84 1.73 -25.41
N ASP A 280 14.15 2.46 -24.54
CA ASP A 280 14.62 2.82 -23.22
C ASP A 280 14.08 1.82 -22.21
N TYR A 281 14.96 1.02 -21.64
CA TYR A 281 14.64 0.07 -20.59
C TYR A 281 15.88 -0.15 -19.74
N ASP A 282 15.68 -0.58 -18.49
CA ASP A 282 16.80 -0.93 -17.63
C ASP A 282 17.48 -2.22 -18.14
N TYR A 283 18.80 -2.15 -18.35
CA TYR A 283 19.64 -3.28 -18.75
C TYR A 283 20.67 -3.66 -17.69
N ILE A 284 20.70 -2.94 -16.56
CA ILE A 284 21.75 -3.04 -15.54
C ILE A 284 21.20 -3.60 -14.23
N ALA A 285 20.04 -3.11 -13.78
CA ALA A 285 19.52 -3.33 -12.43
C ALA A 285 18.68 -4.61 -12.28
N GLY A 286 18.70 -5.50 -13.27
CA GLY A 286 18.07 -6.82 -13.17
C GLY A 286 16.55 -6.85 -13.34
N THR A 287 15.91 -5.75 -13.76
CA THR A 287 14.45 -5.71 -13.98
C THR A 287 13.94 -6.76 -14.97
N TRP A 288 14.72 -7.09 -16.00
CA TRP A 288 14.38 -8.20 -16.92
C TRP A 288 14.44 -9.58 -16.27
N ALA A 289 15.31 -9.79 -15.28
CA ALA A 289 15.35 -11.06 -14.55
C ALA A 289 14.07 -11.22 -13.71
N ALA A 290 13.61 -10.15 -13.07
CA ALA A 290 12.28 -10.13 -12.44
C ALA A 290 11.18 -10.41 -13.47
N ALA A 291 11.26 -9.78 -14.64
CA ALA A 291 10.27 -9.97 -15.70
C ALA A 291 10.15 -11.40 -16.19
N PHE A 292 11.26 -12.11 -16.31
CA PHE A 292 11.28 -13.53 -16.67
C PHE A 292 10.52 -14.39 -15.63
N ASN A 293 10.68 -14.07 -14.34
CA ASN A 293 10.01 -14.79 -13.26
C ASN A 293 8.52 -14.43 -13.17
N ASP A 294 8.19 -13.15 -13.34
CA ASP A 294 6.84 -12.61 -13.18
C ASP A 294 5.97 -12.84 -14.41
N GLY A 295 6.57 -13.15 -15.57
CA GLY A 295 5.86 -13.33 -16.84
C GLY A 295 5.39 -12.02 -17.48
N ARG A 296 5.82 -10.87 -16.96
CA ARG A 296 5.56 -9.52 -17.47
C ARG A 296 6.74 -8.62 -17.14
N PHE A 297 7.05 -7.66 -18.01
CA PHE A 297 8.13 -6.69 -17.79
C PHE A 297 7.56 -5.40 -17.23
N ASP A 298 7.81 -5.16 -15.95
CA ASP A 298 7.53 -3.87 -15.31
C ASP A 298 8.48 -2.80 -15.85
N TRP A 299 8.00 -2.03 -16.82
CA TRP A 299 8.86 -1.19 -17.66
C TRP A 299 9.14 0.16 -17.01
N THR A 300 8.12 0.83 -16.49
CA THR A 300 8.24 2.21 -15.99
C THR A 300 8.24 2.28 -14.46
N HIS A 301 7.36 1.53 -13.80
CA HIS A 301 7.17 1.54 -12.35
C HIS A 301 7.17 2.96 -11.78
N ALA A 302 6.25 3.80 -12.25
CA ALA A 302 6.09 5.14 -11.75
C ALA A 302 5.55 5.11 -10.33
N ASN A 303 6.11 5.95 -9.47
CA ASN A 303 5.91 5.86 -8.03
C ASN A 303 5.51 7.17 -7.36
N ALA A 304 5.56 8.29 -8.10
CA ALA A 304 5.21 9.60 -7.60
C ALA A 304 4.96 10.57 -8.76
N PHE A 305 4.12 11.57 -8.50
CA PHE A 305 4.03 12.75 -9.33
C PHE A 305 3.76 14.00 -8.49
N TRP A 306 4.06 15.16 -9.04
CA TRP A 306 3.75 16.46 -8.45
C TRP A 306 3.05 17.34 -9.47
N PHE A 307 1.89 17.89 -9.10
CA PHE A 307 1.19 18.89 -9.91
C PHE A 307 1.61 20.29 -9.50
N SER A 308 2.21 21.06 -10.42
CA SER A 308 2.55 22.47 -10.21
C SER A 308 1.43 23.35 -10.74
N GLU A 309 0.69 24.00 -9.85
CA GLU A 309 -0.34 24.97 -10.22
C GLU A 309 0.25 26.21 -10.92
N GLN A 310 1.41 26.67 -10.45
CA GLN A 310 2.06 27.87 -10.97
C GLN A 310 2.49 27.69 -12.43
N GLU A 311 2.97 26.48 -12.77
CA GLU A 311 3.47 26.16 -14.10
C GLU A 311 2.44 25.43 -14.96
N ASN A 312 1.34 24.97 -14.36
CA ASN A 312 0.34 24.11 -14.97
C ASN A 312 0.98 22.88 -15.63
N ALA A 313 1.85 22.20 -14.87
CA ALA A 313 2.67 21.10 -15.34
C ALA A 313 2.73 19.97 -14.30
N ILE A 314 2.92 18.74 -14.77
CA ILE A 314 3.10 17.55 -13.93
C ILE A 314 4.57 17.14 -13.98
N TYR A 315 5.18 16.92 -12.82
CA TYR A 315 6.47 16.26 -12.67
C TYR A 315 6.23 14.79 -12.34
N PHE A 316 6.74 13.88 -13.15
CA PHE A 316 6.45 12.45 -13.06
C PHE A 316 7.72 11.65 -12.79
N SER A 317 7.75 10.88 -11.71
CA SER A 317 8.90 10.06 -11.29
C SER A 317 8.73 8.62 -11.77
N VAL A 318 9.65 8.18 -12.63
CA VAL A 318 9.66 6.86 -13.25
C VAL A 318 10.88 6.09 -12.75
N ARG A 319 10.63 5.08 -11.90
CA ARG A 319 11.66 4.37 -11.14
C ARG A 319 12.58 3.56 -12.04
N HIS A 320 12.02 2.68 -12.87
CA HIS A 320 12.81 1.71 -13.64
C HIS A 320 13.60 2.33 -14.79
N LEU A 321 13.20 3.53 -15.24
CA LEU A 321 13.99 4.30 -16.20
C LEU A 321 14.95 5.28 -15.53
N SER A 322 14.92 5.41 -14.19
CA SER A 322 15.63 6.43 -13.43
C SER A 322 15.45 7.82 -14.07
N ARG A 323 14.19 8.18 -14.30
CA ARG A 323 13.78 9.34 -15.09
C ARG A 323 12.74 10.18 -14.36
N ILE A 324 12.91 11.49 -14.39
CA ILE A 324 11.92 12.48 -13.99
C ILE A 324 11.48 13.22 -15.26
N THR A 325 10.18 13.33 -15.48
CA THR A 325 9.60 13.92 -16.69
C THR A 325 8.73 15.10 -16.33
N LYS A 326 8.90 16.23 -17.02
CA LYS A 326 7.99 17.37 -16.91
C LYS A 326 7.01 17.35 -18.07
N ILE A 327 5.72 17.38 -17.76
CA ILE A 327 4.61 17.24 -18.73
C ILE A 327 3.77 18.51 -18.67
N ASP A 328 3.47 19.10 -19.82
CA ASP A 328 2.49 20.19 -19.92
C ASP A 328 1.09 19.60 -19.74
N TYR A 329 0.39 20.00 -18.67
CA TYR A 329 -0.91 19.41 -18.32
C TYR A 329 -1.99 19.72 -19.38
N THR A 330 -1.91 20.85 -20.08
CA THR A 330 -2.94 21.25 -21.06
C THR A 330 -2.82 20.48 -22.37
N THR A 331 -1.61 20.23 -22.82
CA THR A 331 -1.32 19.62 -24.12
C THR A 331 -1.00 18.13 -24.02
N GLY A 332 -0.52 17.66 -22.87
CA GLY A 332 0.04 16.33 -22.68
C GLY A 332 1.47 16.18 -23.23
N ASP A 333 2.04 17.24 -23.82
CA ASP A 333 3.38 17.18 -24.39
C ASP A 333 4.45 17.09 -23.28
N VAL A 334 5.45 16.23 -23.50
CA VAL A 334 6.64 16.19 -22.65
C VAL A 334 7.48 17.45 -22.92
N ILE A 335 7.73 18.23 -21.86
CA ILE A 335 8.56 19.44 -21.91
C ILE A 335 10.04 19.06 -21.90
N TRP A 336 10.42 18.17 -20.98
CA TRP A 336 11.75 17.56 -20.92
C TRP A 336 11.72 16.25 -20.12
N ASN A 337 12.71 15.40 -20.39
CA ASN A 337 13.07 14.25 -19.57
C ASN A 337 14.44 14.47 -18.92
N MET A 338 14.56 14.17 -17.63
CA MET A 338 15.77 14.28 -16.84
C MET A 338 16.18 12.91 -16.28
N GLY A 339 17.47 12.57 -16.36
CA GLY A 339 17.99 11.36 -15.71
C GLY A 339 19.09 10.67 -16.52
N LEU A 340 19.14 9.34 -16.45
CA LEU A 340 20.16 8.54 -17.12
C LEU A 340 20.04 8.60 -18.64
N ALA A 341 21.19 8.66 -19.33
CA ALA A 341 21.22 8.59 -20.79
C ALA A 341 20.73 7.22 -21.26
N MET A 342 19.74 7.22 -22.17
CA MET A 342 19.12 6.00 -22.69
C MET A 342 19.21 5.92 -24.23
N PRO A 343 19.03 4.73 -24.84
CA PRO A 343 19.26 4.51 -26.27
C PRO A 343 18.40 5.34 -27.23
N SER A 344 17.20 5.78 -26.83
CA SER A 344 16.33 6.64 -27.63
C SER A 344 16.97 8.00 -27.94
N GLY A 345 17.76 8.53 -27.00
CA GLY A 345 18.21 9.92 -27.00
C GLY A 345 17.16 10.92 -26.50
N ASP A 346 16.03 10.46 -25.94
CA ASP A 346 14.91 11.30 -25.48
C ASP A 346 15.15 11.97 -24.12
N VAL A 347 16.28 11.68 -23.46
CA VAL A 347 16.66 12.30 -22.17
C VAL A 347 17.45 13.58 -22.42
N ASP A 348 16.85 14.72 -22.06
CA ASP A 348 17.36 16.05 -22.38
C ASP A 348 18.51 16.48 -21.47
N CYS A 349 18.45 16.13 -20.18
CA CYS A 349 19.31 16.70 -19.15
C CYS A 349 19.53 15.76 -17.94
N GLY A 350 20.41 16.17 -17.02
CA GLY A 350 20.58 15.51 -15.73
C GLY A 350 21.40 14.22 -15.74
N GLN A 351 22.12 13.92 -16.82
CA GLN A 351 22.93 12.69 -16.96
C GLN A 351 24.06 12.59 -15.91
N GLU A 352 24.49 13.73 -15.36
CA GLU A 352 25.53 13.82 -14.32
C GLU A 352 24.97 13.83 -12.89
N LEU A 353 23.65 13.79 -12.71
CA LEU A 353 23.03 13.78 -11.38
C LEU A 353 23.21 12.42 -10.67
N GLY A 354 23.32 11.34 -11.47
CA GLY A 354 23.65 10.01 -10.98
C GLY A 354 22.60 9.38 -10.07
N PHE A 355 21.36 9.87 -10.07
CA PHE A 355 20.27 9.22 -9.34
C PHE A 355 19.80 7.97 -10.07
N SER A 356 19.30 7.00 -9.31
CA SER A 356 18.76 5.75 -9.84
C SER A 356 17.63 5.24 -8.98
N PHE A 357 16.56 4.75 -9.63
CA PHE A 357 15.42 4.14 -8.94
C PHE A 357 14.73 5.08 -7.94
N GLN A 358 14.75 6.38 -8.21
CA GLN A 358 14.30 7.43 -7.31
C GLN A 358 12.81 7.33 -6.97
N HIS A 359 12.44 7.78 -5.77
CA HIS A 359 11.08 7.89 -5.26
C HIS A 359 10.80 9.31 -4.79
N SER A 360 9.51 9.64 -4.73
CA SER A 360 8.99 10.96 -4.37
C SER A 360 9.50 12.07 -5.31
N ILE A 361 8.63 13.02 -5.59
CA ILE A 361 9.00 14.23 -6.33
C ILE A 361 8.14 15.36 -5.80
N MET A 362 8.77 16.50 -5.53
CA MET A 362 8.07 17.70 -5.09
C MET A 362 8.78 18.92 -5.64
N GLN A 363 8.00 19.86 -6.19
CA GLN A 363 8.52 21.17 -6.55
C GLN A 363 8.43 22.11 -5.34
N LEU A 364 9.52 22.79 -5.05
CA LEU A 364 9.60 23.84 -4.02
C LEU A 364 9.19 25.20 -4.59
N ASP A 365 8.84 26.15 -3.72
CA ASP A 365 8.45 27.52 -4.09
C ASP A 365 9.50 28.27 -4.93
N ASN A 366 10.78 27.88 -4.82
CA ASN A 366 11.87 28.46 -5.60
C ASN A 366 12.04 27.83 -7.01
N GLY A 367 11.20 26.85 -7.36
CA GLY A 367 11.22 26.10 -8.61
C GLY A 367 12.12 24.85 -8.59
N ASN A 368 12.91 24.63 -7.54
CA ASN A 368 13.75 23.44 -7.43
C ASN A 368 12.90 22.20 -7.17
N LEU A 369 13.44 21.04 -7.55
CA LEU A 369 12.84 19.74 -7.32
C LEU A 369 13.56 19.03 -6.19
N ILE A 370 12.83 18.36 -5.31
CA ILE A 370 13.40 17.41 -4.36
C ILE A 370 12.95 16.00 -4.67
N THR A 371 13.85 15.03 -4.53
CA THR A 371 13.58 13.61 -4.75
C THR A 371 14.47 12.75 -3.86
N PHE A 372 14.02 11.54 -3.54
CA PHE A 372 14.78 10.55 -2.80
C PHE A 372 15.41 9.58 -3.81
N ASP A 373 16.73 9.65 -3.95
CA ASP A 373 17.49 8.74 -4.79
C ASP A 373 17.78 7.45 -4.01
N ASN A 374 17.15 6.36 -4.39
CA ASN A 374 17.37 5.06 -3.73
C ASN A 374 18.80 4.57 -3.94
N GLY A 375 19.43 4.92 -5.07
CA GLY A 375 20.84 4.63 -5.30
C GLY A 375 21.14 3.17 -5.64
N ASN A 376 20.17 2.44 -6.21
CA ASN A 376 20.35 1.03 -6.57
C ASN A 376 21.53 0.78 -7.54
N LEU A 377 21.90 1.81 -8.32
CA LEU A 377 23.03 1.77 -9.23
C LEU A 377 24.21 2.66 -8.78
N SER A 378 24.21 3.14 -7.52
CA SER A 378 25.19 4.14 -7.06
C SER A 378 26.65 3.65 -7.13
N THR A 379 26.90 2.35 -6.94
CA THR A 379 28.25 1.77 -7.05
C THR A 379 28.81 1.86 -8.47
N THR A 380 27.93 1.90 -9.47
CA THR A 380 28.27 1.99 -10.89
C THR A 380 28.23 3.42 -11.40
N LEU A 381 27.24 4.21 -10.97
CA LEU A 381 27.02 5.58 -11.45
C LEU A 381 27.83 6.62 -10.68
N ASN A 382 28.02 6.41 -9.39
CA ASN A 382 28.58 7.39 -8.45
C ASN A 382 29.89 6.89 -7.80
N ASP A 383 30.42 5.74 -8.23
CA ASP A 383 31.65 5.11 -7.70
C ASP A 383 31.64 4.93 -6.17
N THR A 384 30.47 4.63 -5.58
CA THR A 384 30.35 4.36 -4.13
C THR A 384 30.87 2.97 -3.77
N ASP A 385 31.42 2.80 -2.55
CA ASP A 385 31.93 1.49 -2.08
C ASP A 385 30.81 0.46 -1.87
N TYR A 386 29.59 0.92 -1.58
CA TYR A 386 28.36 0.15 -1.37
C TYR A 386 27.15 0.91 -1.94
N PRO A 387 26.02 0.23 -2.24
CA PRO A 387 24.79 0.91 -2.65
C PRO A 387 24.36 1.96 -1.62
N THR A 388 24.14 3.21 -2.06
CA THR A 388 23.97 4.37 -1.18
C THR A 388 22.79 5.21 -1.62
N SER A 389 21.79 5.34 -0.75
CA SER A 389 20.63 6.22 -0.97
C SER A 389 20.98 7.67 -0.63
N ARG A 390 20.31 8.63 -1.28
CA ARG A 390 20.59 10.07 -1.12
C ARG A 390 19.31 10.90 -1.12
N GLY A 391 19.27 11.92 -0.29
CA GLY A 391 18.31 13.02 -0.46
C GLY A 391 18.87 14.04 -1.44
N LEU A 392 18.09 14.47 -2.44
CA LEU A 392 18.54 15.43 -3.45
C LEU A 392 17.63 16.66 -3.53
N GLU A 393 18.22 17.84 -3.67
CA GLU A 393 17.58 19.04 -4.23
C GLU A 393 18.26 19.43 -5.54
N ILE A 394 17.47 19.52 -6.60
CA ILE A 394 17.90 19.74 -7.97
C ILE A 394 17.33 21.07 -8.45
N GLN A 395 18.21 21.97 -8.87
CA GLN A 395 17.82 23.16 -9.60
C GLN A 395 17.71 22.82 -11.09
N VAL A 396 16.61 23.26 -11.72
CA VAL A 396 16.38 23.14 -13.16
C VAL A 396 16.37 24.54 -13.79
N ASP A 397 17.26 24.78 -14.74
CA ASP A 397 17.30 26.00 -15.54
C ASP A 397 16.68 25.73 -16.92
N GLU A 398 15.53 26.37 -17.16
CA GLU A 398 14.77 26.27 -18.41
C GLU A 398 15.00 27.47 -19.35
N SER A 399 16.04 28.27 -19.09
CA SER A 399 16.36 29.42 -19.94
C SER A 399 16.71 28.99 -21.38
N ASP A 400 16.38 29.84 -22.35
CA ASP A 400 16.64 29.61 -23.78
C ASP A 400 16.04 28.31 -24.38
N ASN A 401 14.98 27.76 -23.77
CA ASN A 401 14.35 26.48 -24.14
C ASN A 401 15.31 25.27 -24.05
N SER A 402 16.27 25.28 -23.12
CA SER A 402 17.05 24.08 -22.75
C SER A 402 16.56 23.52 -21.41
N CYS A 403 16.93 22.28 -21.09
CA CYS A 403 16.92 21.78 -19.72
C CYS A 403 18.37 21.66 -19.25
N ASP A 404 18.79 22.46 -18.27
CA ASP A 404 20.04 22.26 -17.54
C ASP A 404 19.70 21.95 -16.07
N ALA A 405 20.25 20.87 -15.53
CA ALA A 405 19.93 20.41 -14.17
C ALA A 405 21.19 20.25 -13.32
N THR A 406 21.15 20.77 -12.08
CA THR A 406 22.28 20.70 -11.15
C THR A 406 21.82 20.42 -9.72
N ILE A 407 22.54 19.55 -9.02
CA ILE A 407 22.37 19.33 -7.59
C ILE A 407 22.80 20.60 -6.84
N VAL A 408 21.88 21.19 -6.06
CA VAL A 408 22.16 22.34 -5.18
C VAL A 408 22.29 21.94 -3.72
N TRP A 409 21.75 20.77 -3.36
CA TRP A 409 21.96 20.12 -2.09
C TRP A 409 21.81 18.61 -2.23
N ASP A 410 22.66 17.86 -1.53
CA ASP A 410 22.60 16.41 -1.43
C ASP A 410 23.01 15.96 -0.04
N TYR A 411 22.53 14.78 0.34
CA TYR A 411 22.94 14.08 1.55
C TYR A 411 22.97 12.58 1.33
N ASP A 412 24.17 11.99 1.42
CA ASP A 412 24.39 10.54 1.36
C ASP A 412 23.98 9.88 2.68
N LEU A 413 23.12 8.88 2.61
CA LEU A 413 22.72 8.09 3.77
C LEU A 413 23.84 7.10 4.15
N PRO A 414 24.07 6.83 5.44
CA PRO A 414 24.93 5.74 5.88
C PRO A 414 24.52 4.38 5.29
N GLU A 415 25.47 3.45 5.13
CA GLU A 415 25.23 2.08 4.63
C GLU A 415 24.06 1.37 5.33
N SER A 416 23.95 1.51 6.65
CA SER A 416 22.87 0.89 7.45
C SER A 416 21.47 1.41 7.10
N LEU A 417 21.39 2.59 6.48
CA LEU A 417 20.15 3.25 6.08
C LEU A 417 19.88 3.15 4.57
N PHE A 418 20.65 2.35 3.83
CA PHE A 418 20.38 2.09 2.41
C PHE A 418 18.97 1.53 2.22
N GLY A 419 18.22 2.15 1.31
CA GLY A 419 16.86 1.77 0.96
C GLY A 419 16.71 1.52 -0.53
N PHE A 420 16.69 0.25 -0.94
CA PHE A 420 16.60 -0.18 -2.34
C PHE A 420 15.24 0.09 -3.02
N ALA A 421 14.22 0.40 -2.22
CA ALA A 421 12.86 0.68 -2.66
C ALA A 421 12.17 1.61 -1.67
N SER A 422 11.07 2.23 -2.11
CA SER A 422 10.23 3.09 -1.27
C SER A 422 11.00 4.29 -0.69
N GLY A 423 10.36 5.02 0.22
CA GLY A 423 10.94 6.20 0.87
C GLY A 423 10.59 7.51 0.16
N ASN A 424 10.88 8.61 0.84
CA ASN A 424 10.59 9.95 0.34
C ASN A 424 11.46 11.01 1.01
N ILE A 425 11.44 12.21 0.43
CA ILE A 425 12.02 13.42 1.01
C ILE A 425 10.96 14.51 1.13
N GLN A 426 11.05 15.33 2.18
CA GLN A 426 10.22 16.52 2.37
C GLN A 426 11.09 17.68 2.85
N LYS A 427 10.95 18.84 2.20
CA LYS A 427 11.51 20.10 2.71
C LYS A 427 10.60 20.65 3.80
N LEU A 428 11.14 20.88 4.99
CA LEU A 428 10.41 21.39 6.15
C LEU A 428 10.46 22.92 6.22
N ASN A 429 9.48 23.53 6.89
CA ASN A 429 9.39 24.99 7.07
C ASN A 429 10.57 25.61 7.82
N ASN A 430 11.23 24.83 8.67
CA ASN A 430 12.43 25.26 9.38
C ASN A 430 13.68 25.27 8.48
N GLY A 431 13.55 24.85 7.21
CA GLY A 431 14.63 24.75 6.23
C GLY A 431 15.33 23.39 6.19
N ASN A 432 15.02 22.47 7.10
CA ASN A 432 15.62 21.13 7.12
C ASN A 432 14.96 20.20 6.10
N TYR A 433 15.56 19.02 5.90
CA TYR A 433 14.98 17.95 5.08
C TYR A 433 14.64 16.77 5.97
N LEU A 434 13.40 16.29 5.87
CA LEU A 434 13.02 14.98 6.37
C LEU A 434 13.26 13.97 5.26
N ILE A 435 14.11 12.97 5.51
CA ILE A 435 14.37 11.87 4.58
C ILE A 435 13.91 10.57 5.22
N THR A 436 13.11 9.80 4.49
CA THR A 436 12.57 8.51 4.93
C THR A 436 13.07 7.39 4.03
N THR A 437 13.51 6.30 4.62
CA THR A 437 14.08 5.12 3.94
C THR A 437 13.60 3.84 4.60
N VAL A 438 13.54 2.74 3.85
CA VAL A 438 13.29 1.39 4.39
C VAL A 438 14.47 0.84 5.20
N GLY A 439 15.65 1.46 5.10
CA GLY A 439 16.85 1.08 5.86
C GLY A 439 16.63 1.10 7.38
N ASP A 440 17.33 0.19 8.07
CA ASP A 440 17.26 -0.03 9.52
C ASP A 440 15.84 -0.29 10.08
N GLY A 441 14.94 -0.87 9.27
CA GLY A 441 13.58 -1.19 9.71
C GLY A 441 12.58 -0.04 9.57
N GLY A 442 12.78 0.81 8.57
CA GLY A 442 11.97 2.00 8.32
C GLY A 442 12.40 3.15 9.22
N THR A 443 13.15 4.09 8.65
CA THR A 443 13.76 5.19 9.40
C THR A 443 13.50 6.53 8.71
N SER A 444 13.16 7.54 9.51
CA SER A 444 13.14 8.93 9.08
C SER A 444 14.20 9.74 9.82
N ILE A 445 14.99 10.53 9.08
CA ILE A 445 15.99 11.46 9.61
C ILE A 445 15.66 12.89 9.22
N GLU A 446 15.85 13.83 10.15
CA GLU A 446 15.81 15.27 9.86
C GLU A 446 17.23 15.81 9.77
N VAL A 447 17.61 16.29 8.60
CA VAL A 447 18.96 16.78 8.29
C VAL A 447 18.95 18.30 8.17
N ASN A 448 19.85 18.95 8.89
CA ASN A 448 20.11 20.38 8.74
C ASN A 448 21.07 20.63 7.56
N PRO A 449 20.67 21.36 6.51
CA PRO A 449 21.50 21.55 5.33
C PRO A 449 22.70 22.50 5.52
N ASP A 450 22.74 23.31 6.58
CA ASP A 450 23.85 24.23 6.82
C ASP A 450 25.13 23.49 7.27
N ASN A 451 24.98 22.34 7.93
CA ASN A 451 26.08 21.56 8.50
C ASN A 451 26.00 20.05 8.27
N ASN A 452 24.95 19.56 7.61
CA ASN A 452 24.65 18.15 7.35
C ASN A 452 24.58 17.30 8.64
N GLU A 453 24.16 17.89 9.76
CA GLU A 453 23.92 17.15 11.00
C GLU A 453 22.49 16.57 11.01
N ILE A 454 22.37 15.30 11.39
CA ILE A 454 21.08 14.69 11.74
C ILE A 454 20.66 15.24 13.11
N ILE A 455 19.56 15.97 13.17
CA ILE A 455 19.06 16.58 14.42
C ILE A 455 17.91 15.79 15.06
N TRP A 456 17.32 14.87 14.29
CA TRP A 456 16.24 13.99 14.70
C TRP A 456 16.28 12.72 13.86
N GLU A 457 16.04 11.59 14.50
CA GLU A 457 15.97 10.29 13.85
C GLU A 457 14.87 9.48 14.53
N ALA A 458 13.95 8.94 13.75
CA ALA A 458 12.91 8.03 14.19
C ALA A 458 13.02 6.71 13.44
N ASN A 459 13.32 5.65 14.19
CA ASN A 459 13.25 4.28 13.71
C ASN A 459 11.87 3.72 14.09
N TYR A 460 11.08 3.36 13.07
CA TYR A 460 9.71 2.88 13.21
C TYR A 460 9.61 1.45 13.73
N ASN A 461 10.75 0.74 13.84
CA ASN A 461 10.86 -0.65 14.26
C ASN A 461 9.99 -1.59 13.43
N LEU A 462 9.89 -1.32 12.13
CA LEU A 462 9.22 -2.18 11.18
C LEU A 462 10.23 -3.25 10.69
N SER A 463 9.79 -4.48 10.44
CA SER A 463 10.68 -5.58 10.11
C SER A 463 10.53 -6.00 8.66
N PHE A 464 11.57 -5.88 7.82
CA PHE A 464 11.46 -6.42 6.47
C PHE A 464 11.30 -7.96 6.48
N PRO A 465 10.45 -8.54 5.62
CA PRO A 465 9.57 -7.91 4.63
C PRO A 465 8.23 -7.41 5.19
N ASN A 466 7.76 -7.88 6.34
CA ASN A 466 6.51 -7.39 6.98
C ASN A 466 6.75 -6.07 7.72
N GLY A 467 6.89 -4.98 6.94
CA GLY A 467 7.25 -3.68 7.52
C GLY A 467 7.96 -2.67 6.61
N ALA A 468 7.90 -2.80 5.28
CA ALA A 468 8.53 -1.76 4.45
C ALA A 468 7.79 -0.43 4.65
N VAL A 469 8.45 0.55 5.27
CA VAL A 469 7.91 1.92 5.35
C VAL A 469 7.62 2.39 3.94
N TYR A 470 6.38 2.82 3.70
CA TYR A 470 6.00 3.34 2.39
C TYR A 470 6.44 4.79 2.28
N ARG A 471 5.78 5.69 3.03
CA ARG A 471 6.18 7.10 3.12
C ARG A 471 6.00 7.64 4.53
N ALA A 472 6.65 8.76 4.80
CA ALA A 472 6.39 9.57 5.98
C ALA A 472 6.41 11.07 5.67
N ASN A 473 5.52 11.82 6.32
CA ASN A 473 5.43 13.27 6.18
C ASN A 473 5.33 13.96 7.55
N ARG A 474 5.98 15.11 7.69
CA ARG A 474 5.82 16.00 8.83
C ARG A 474 4.62 16.91 8.60
N LEU A 475 3.72 16.94 9.57
CA LEU A 475 2.50 17.74 9.61
C LEU A 475 2.55 18.74 10.79
N PRO A 476 1.99 19.95 10.65
CA PRO A 476 1.88 20.92 11.75
C PRO A 476 1.17 20.38 13.00
N GLY A 477 0.25 19.44 12.80
CA GLY A 477 -0.53 18.76 13.83
C GLY A 477 -1.59 17.89 13.17
N LEU A 478 -2.38 17.17 13.98
CA LEU A 478 -3.42 16.27 13.48
C LEU A 478 -4.65 17.02 12.95
N HIS A 479 -4.85 18.26 13.39
CA HIS A 479 -5.92 19.14 12.95
C HIS A 479 -5.33 20.46 12.40
N PRO A 480 -4.70 20.46 11.20
CA PRO A 480 -4.10 21.69 10.64
C PRO A 480 -5.12 22.80 10.44
N VAL A 481 -6.31 22.44 9.92
CA VAL A 481 -7.44 23.35 9.73
C VAL A 481 -8.55 23.02 10.72
N ALA A 482 -8.80 23.93 11.65
CA ALA A 482 -9.95 23.89 12.55
C ALA A 482 -10.36 25.33 12.87
N PHE A 483 -11.65 25.64 12.86
CA PHE A 483 -12.11 27.00 13.13
C PHE A 483 -13.49 27.02 13.79
N SER A 484 -13.74 28.05 14.58
CA SER A 484 -15.03 28.29 15.20
C SER A 484 -15.53 29.70 14.93
N VAL A 485 -16.85 29.85 14.95
CA VAL A 485 -17.54 31.08 14.60
C VAL A 485 -18.51 31.41 15.73
N ILE A 486 -18.33 32.59 16.32
CA ILE A 486 -19.15 33.08 17.43
C ILE A 486 -20.01 34.23 16.92
N VAL A 487 -21.32 34.11 17.03
CA VAL A 487 -22.28 35.17 16.72
C VAL A 487 -22.43 36.10 17.93
N GLU A 488 -22.19 37.39 17.73
CA GLU A 488 -22.24 38.41 18.76
C GLU A 488 -23.69 38.81 19.11
N ASN A 489 -23.95 39.03 20.40
CA ASN A 489 -25.26 39.46 20.93
C ASN A 489 -26.44 38.57 20.49
N MET A 490 -26.21 37.26 20.36
CA MET A 490 -27.26 36.31 20.00
C MET A 490 -28.20 35.98 21.16
N TYR A 491 -29.47 35.77 20.85
CA TYR A 491 -30.50 35.26 21.74
C TYR A 491 -31.39 34.23 21.02
N ILE A 492 -32.12 33.40 21.76
CA ILE A 492 -33.09 32.46 21.18
C ILE A 492 -34.43 33.18 20.98
N GLY A 493 -34.87 33.30 19.72
CA GLY A 493 -36.16 33.92 19.37
C GLY A 493 -37.37 33.05 19.74
N GLU A 494 -38.60 33.59 19.63
CA GLU A 494 -39.84 32.86 19.99
C GLU A 494 -40.03 31.52 19.25
N ASN A 495 -39.42 31.37 18.08
CA ASN A 495 -39.47 30.17 17.25
C ASN A 495 -38.36 29.15 17.56
N GLY A 496 -37.48 29.43 18.53
CA GLY A 496 -36.33 28.58 18.86
C GLY A 496 -35.06 28.85 18.03
N ASN A 497 -35.09 29.84 17.14
CA ASN A 497 -33.97 30.14 16.22
C ASN A 497 -32.94 31.09 16.83
N ILE A 498 -31.68 30.95 16.41
CA ILE A 498 -30.58 31.89 16.72
C ILE A 498 -30.93 33.26 16.14
N THR A 499 -31.11 34.26 16.99
CA THR A 499 -31.61 35.58 16.61
C THR A 499 -30.69 36.70 17.14
N VAL A 500 -30.51 37.77 16.36
CA VAL A 500 -29.82 39.00 16.77
C VAL A 500 -30.74 40.20 16.53
N ASP A 501 -30.56 41.31 17.26
CA ASP A 501 -31.50 42.44 17.20
C ASP A 501 -31.54 43.14 15.83
N ASN A 502 -30.48 43.89 15.50
CA ASN A 502 -30.42 44.78 14.32
C ASN A 502 -29.08 44.73 13.58
N THR A 503 -28.07 44.09 14.17
CA THR A 503 -26.72 43.99 13.63
C THR A 503 -26.25 42.56 13.81
N CYS A 504 -25.74 41.96 12.75
CA CYS A 504 -25.10 40.66 12.79
C CYS A 504 -23.59 40.88 12.76
N ALA A 505 -22.91 40.52 13.84
CA ALA A 505 -21.46 40.53 13.92
C ALA A 505 -20.98 39.15 14.37
N ILE A 506 -19.82 38.73 13.89
CA ILE A 506 -19.23 37.44 14.21
C ILE A 506 -17.78 37.59 14.62
N GLN A 507 -17.31 36.67 15.46
CA GLN A 507 -15.89 36.40 15.66
C GLN A 507 -15.53 35.11 14.93
N LEU A 508 -14.51 35.16 14.08
CA LEU A 508 -13.95 34.00 13.41
C LEU A 508 -12.61 33.65 14.08
N HIS A 509 -12.52 32.46 14.66
CA HIS A 509 -11.35 31.97 15.38
C HIS A 509 -10.65 30.90 14.54
N ASN A 510 -9.35 31.05 14.30
CA ASN A 510 -8.53 29.94 13.81
C ASN A 510 -8.06 29.09 15.00
N ASN A 511 -8.63 27.90 15.14
CA ASN A 511 -8.32 26.92 16.18
C ASN A 511 -7.31 25.85 15.74
N GLY A 512 -6.95 25.81 14.46
CA GLY A 512 -6.04 24.82 13.88
C GLY A 512 -4.58 25.04 14.28
N SER A 513 -3.73 24.08 13.92
CA SER A 513 -2.29 24.17 14.17
C SER A 513 -1.52 25.02 13.15
N ARG A 514 -2.20 25.56 12.12
CA ARG A 514 -1.56 26.31 11.03
C ARG A 514 -2.43 27.49 10.56
N ASP A 515 -1.81 28.45 9.87
CA ASP A 515 -2.48 29.59 9.24
C ASP A 515 -3.45 29.16 8.12
N GLU A 516 -4.57 29.85 8.01
CA GLU A 516 -5.60 29.54 7.00
C GLU A 516 -6.24 30.83 6.50
N THR A 517 -6.70 30.80 5.25
CA THR A 517 -7.50 31.86 4.63
C THR A 517 -8.94 31.39 4.48
N PHE A 518 -9.86 32.15 5.07
CA PHE A 518 -11.29 31.89 5.02
C PHE A 518 -11.95 32.84 4.03
N TYR A 519 -12.58 32.29 2.99
CA TYR A 519 -13.44 33.05 2.08
C TYR A 519 -14.85 33.13 2.66
N ILE A 520 -15.41 34.34 2.65
CA ILE A 520 -16.76 34.60 3.17
C ILE A 520 -17.60 35.21 2.03
N PRO A 521 -18.42 34.41 1.34
CA PRO A 521 -19.18 34.85 0.16
C PRO A 521 -20.09 36.05 0.43
N LEU A 522 -20.63 36.16 1.64
CA LEU A 522 -21.56 37.23 2.02
C LEU A 522 -20.92 38.63 1.95
N ILE A 523 -19.62 38.74 2.21
CA ILE A 523 -18.86 40.01 2.14
C ILE A 523 -17.86 40.04 0.98
N ASP A 524 -17.69 38.93 0.25
CA ASP A 524 -16.73 38.78 -0.84
C ASP A 524 -15.30 39.14 -0.39
N GLU A 525 -14.90 38.64 0.79
CA GLU A 525 -13.58 38.88 1.38
C GLU A 525 -12.86 37.58 1.76
N ASN A 526 -11.54 37.59 1.60
CA ASN A 526 -10.62 36.58 2.09
C ASN A 526 -9.99 37.06 3.40
N ILE A 527 -10.20 36.31 4.48
CA ILE A 527 -9.70 36.63 5.82
C ILE A 527 -8.61 35.63 6.18
N HIS A 528 -7.36 36.10 6.22
CA HIS A 528 -6.22 35.29 6.62
C HIS A 528 -6.01 35.37 8.14
N LEU A 529 -5.90 34.21 8.80
CA LEU A 529 -5.70 34.10 10.25
C LEU A 529 -4.61 33.09 10.59
N GLU A 530 -3.65 33.52 11.40
CA GLU A 530 -2.66 32.62 12.03
C GLU A 530 -3.31 31.78 13.15
N PRO A 531 -2.68 30.69 13.62
CA PRO A 531 -3.18 29.90 14.74
C PRO A 531 -3.49 30.74 15.98
N ASN A 532 -4.66 30.51 16.58
CA ASN A 532 -5.21 31.24 17.73
C ASN A 532 -5.53 32.72 17.49
N GLN A 533 -5.53 33.19 16.24
CA GLN A 533 -6.01 34.54 15.90
C GLN A 533 -7.53 34.58 15.74
N ILE A 534 -8.07 35.79 15.97
CA ILE A 534 -9.50 36.08 15.91
C ILE A 534 -9.71 37.27 14.96
N ALA A 535 -10.63 37.12 14.00
CA ALA A 535 -11.17 38.23 13.22
C ALA A 535 -12.56 38.63 13.73
N TYR A 536 -12.80 39.94 13.81
CA TYR A 536 -14.11 40.50 14.17
C TYR A 536 -14.76 41.11 12.93
N LEU A 537 -15.89 40.56 12.50
CA LEU A 537 -16.51 40.88 11.23
C LEU A 537 -17.96 41.33 11.42
N ASN A 538 -18.39 42.35 10.67
CA ASN A 538 -19.79 42.78 10.64
C ASN A 538 -20.43 42.28 9.36
N MET A 539 -21.51 41.50 9.47
CA MET A 539 -22.21 40.93 8.35
C MET A 539 -23.24 41.93 7.78
N PRO A 540 -23.27 42.13 6.45
CA PRO A 540 -24.22 43.03 5.82
C PRO A 540 -25.64 42.45 5.92
N ILE A 541 -26.58 43.30 6.35
CA ILE A 541 -28.00 42.96 6.45
C ILE A 541 -28.72 43.62 5.28
N ALA A 542 -29.35 42.81 4.43
CA ALA A 542 -30.15 43.34 3.33
C ALA A 542 -31.46 44.00 3.84
N ILE A 543 -31.95 44.99 3.10
CA ILE A 543 -33.18 45.70 3.48
C ILE A 543 -34.37 44.74 3.28
N ASN A 544 -35.14 44.50 4.35
CA ASN A 544 -36.29 43.57 4.42
C ASN A 544 -35.95 42.06 4.48
N THR A 545 -34.74 41.68 4.87
CA THR A 545 -34.42 40.27 5.18
C THR A 545 -34.47 40.03 6.68
N ASN A 546 -35.17 38.97 7.09
CA ASN A 546 -35.26 38.54 8.49
C ASN A 546 -34.30 37.38 8.81
N VAL A 547 -33.49 36.96 7.84
CA VAL A 547 -32.52 35.85 7.93
C VAL A 547 -31.24 36.29 7.22
N VAL A 548 -30.10 35.94 7.80
CA VAL A 548 -28.75 36.07 7.25
C VAL A 548 -28.13 34.68 7.29
N GLU A 549 -27.80 34.18 6.11
CA GLU A 549 -27.04 32.94 5.94
C GLU A 549 -25.57 33.32 5.80
N ILE A 550 -24.75 32.81 6.71
CA ILE A 550 -23.31 33.07 6.76
C ILE A 550 -22.62 31.76 6.43
N GLU A 551 -21.94 31.74 5.30
CA GLU A 551 -21.07 30.64 4.89
C GLU A 551 -19.61 31.07 5.08
N ILE A 552 -18.81 30.20 5.69
CA ILE A 552 -17.38 30.41 5.87
C ILE A 552 -16.65 29.19 5.30
N ILE A 553 -15.84 29.46 4.27
CA ILE A 553 -15.17 28.45 3.46
C ILE A 553 -13.66 28.57 3.68
N PRO A 554 -12.99 27.65 4.37
CA PRO A 554 -11.52 27.60 4.35
C PRO A 554 -11.06 27.19 2.95
N ILE A 555 -10.22 28.02 2.32
CA ILE A 555 -9.91 27.91 0.87
C ILE A 555 -9.29 26.55 0.51
N HIS A 556 -8.45 26.00 1.39
CA HIS A 556 -7.73 24.76 1.15
C HIS A 556 -8.45 23.49 1.65
N ARG A 557 -9.56 23.64 2.39
CA ARG A 557 -10.33 22.54 2.98
C ARG A 557 -11.83 22.77 2.89
N GLN A 558 -12.33 22.98 1.67
CA GLN A 558 -13.73 23.36 1.44
C GLN A 558 -14.73 22.34 2.03
N ASP A 559 -14.32 21.08 2.20
CA ASP A 559 -15.06 20.03 2.91
C ASP A 559 -15.37 20.37 4.39
N LEU A 560 -14.59 21.27 5.00
CA LEU A 560 -14.76 21.76 6.38
C LEU A 560 -15.59 23.05 6.48
N SER A 561 -16.25 23.48 5.40
CA SER A 561 -17.04 24.71 5.37
C SER A 561 -18.17 24.69 6.42
N LYS A 562 -18.45 25.86 6.99
CA LYS A 562 -19.51 26.03 8.01
C LYS A 562 -20.57 26.99 7.51
N GLU A 563 -21.83 26.55 7.61
CA GLU A 563 -23.00 27.38 7.36
C GLU A 563 -23.73 27.70 8.66
N ILE A 564 -24.05 28.98 8.85
CA ILE A 564 -24.71 29.49 10.05
C ILE A 564 -25.89 30.35 9.62
N THR A 565 -27.08 29.99 10.08
CA THR A 565 -28.30 30.76 9.83
C THR A 565 -28.63 31.63 11.04
N VAL A 566 -28.59 32.95 10.86
CA VAL A 566 -28.90 33.94 11.90
C VAL A 566 -30.17 34.72 11.55
N TYR A 567 -31.12 34.78 12.45
CA TYR A 567 -32.37 35.52 12.29
C TYR A 567 -32.23 36.95 12.84
N ILE A 568 -32.93 37.93 12.26
CA ILE A 568 -32.85 39.33 12.68
C ILE A 568 -34.19 39.79 13.26
N GLY A 569 -34.16 40.05 14.57
CA GLY A 569 -35.18 40.71 15.36
C GLY A 569 -36.51 39.96 15.46
N GLU A 570 -37.23 40.21 16.55
CA GLU A 570 -38.67 40.38 16.40
C GLU A 570 -38.90 41.62 15.53
N SER A 571 -38.97 41.44 14.21
CA SER A 571 -39.95 42.25 13.50
C SER A 571 -41.27 41.95 14.21
N SER A 572 -41.78 42.89 15.02
CA SER A 572 -43.22 42.97 15.21
C SER A 572 -43.76 42.93 13.79
N ASN A 573 -44.27 41.77 13.37
CA ASN A 573 -44.72 41.54 12.02
C ASN A 573 -45.98 42.40 11.89
N GLN A 574 -45.81 43.71 11.68
CA GLN A 574 -46.84 44.61 11.22
C GLN A 574 -47.05 44.29 9.75
N ILE A 575 -47.68 43.14 9.52
CA ILE A 575 -48.18 42.75 8.21
C ILE A 575 -49.34 43.70 7.96
N GLN A 576 -49.06 44.76 7.20
CA GLN A 576 -50.09 45.66 6.69
C GLN A 576 -50.88 44.93 5.62
N GLY A 577 -52.18 44.85 5.83
CA GLY A 577 -53.11 44.22 4.91
C GLY A 577 -54.53 44.31 5.44
N CYS A 578 -55.49 43.98 4.58
CA CYS A 578 -56.89 44.02 4.97
C CYS A 578 -57.19 43.01 6.09
N MET A 579 -57.59 43.51 7.27
CA MET A 579 -57.98 42.71 8.43
C MET A 579 -59.49 42.45 8.48
N ASP A 580 -60.27 43.03 7.57
CA ASP A 580 -61.69 42.74 7.43
C ASP A 580 -61.91 41.37 6.75
N ILE A 581 -62.37 40.42 7.55
CA ILE A 581 -62.65 39.04 7.13
C ILE A 581 -63.68 38.92 6.00
N GLU A 582 -64.46 39.98 5.71
CA GLU A 582 -65.43 40.02 4.62
C GLU A 582 -64.86 40.51 3.27
N ALA A 583 -63.59 40.93 3.22
CA ALA A 583 -62.92 41.40 2.00
C ALA A 583 -62.25 40.26 1.21
N CYS A 584 -62.18 40.40 -0.12
CA CYS A 584 -61.60 39.39 -1.03
C CYS A 584 -60.08 39.25 -0.93
N ASN A 585 -59.39 40.27 -0.41
CA ASN A 585 -57.96 40.26 -0.11
C ASN A 585 -57.70 40.27 1.41
N TYR A 586 -58.63 39.74 2.20
CA TYR A 586 -58.42 39.52 3.63
C TYR A 586 -57.13 38.72 3.86
N ASN A 587 -56.23 39.30 4.64
CA ASN A 587 -54.99 38.66 5.02
C ASN A 587 -55.10 38.23 6.50
N PRO A 588 -55.30 36.93 6.80
CA PRO A 588 -55.43 36.44 8.16
C PRO A 588 -54.14 36.56 8.99
N GLN A 589 -53.01 36.90 8.35
CA GLN A 589 -51.74 37.18 9.01
C GLN A 589 -51.52 38.69 9.23
N ALA A 590 -52.41 39.58 8.75
CA ALA A 590 -52.29 41.01 8.96
C ALA A 590 -52.52 41.40 10.43
N THR A 591 -51.67 42.28 10.96
CA THR A 591 -51.70 42.72 12.36
C THR A 591 -51.99 44.22 12.52
N GLU A 592 -51.93 44.99 11.42
CA GLU A 592 -52.46 46.37 11.31
C GLU A 592 -53.22 46.57 9.98
N GLU A 593 -54.37 47.25 10.04
CA GLU A 593 -55.25 47.52 8.90
C GLU A 593 -54.71 48.68 8.03
N ASP A 594 -54.50 48.43 6.73
CA ASP A 594 -53.86 49.37 5.79
C ASP A 594 -54.86 50.08 4.85
N ASN A 595 -56.16 49.88 5.05
CA ASN A 595 -57.27 50.36 4.19
C ASN A 595 -57.23 49.79 2.76
N SER A 596 -56.57 48.66 2.52
CA SER A 596 -56.53 47.99 1.21
C SER A 596 -57.73 47.07 0.95
N CYS A 597 -58.70 46.95 1.86
CA CYS A 597 -59.83 46.03 1.74
C CYS A 597 -60.67 46.23 0.48
N THR A 598 -60.74 45.17 -0.35
CA THR A 598 -61.54 45.11 -1.58
C THR A 598 -62.70 44.12 -1.41
N TYR A 599 -63.92 44.55 -1.74
CA TYR A 599 -65.13 43.73 -1.56
C TYR A 599 -65.82 43.53 -2.91
N ILE A 600 -66.06 42.27 -3.29
CA ILE A 600 -66.80 41.94 -4.52
C ILE A 600 -68.30 41.87 -4.21
N ASN A 601 -69.09 42.61 -4.97
CA ASN A 601 -70.54 42.40 -5.07
C ASN A 601 -70.81 41.17 -5.97
N ILE A 602 -71.43 40.16 -5.39
CA ILE A 602 -71.67 38.82 -5.96
C ILE A 602 -72.65 38.85 -7.13
N GLY A 603 -72.41 38.01 -8.15
CA GLY A 603 -73.30 37.86 -9.29
C GLY A 603 -73.15 36.64 -10.20
N GLU A 604 -72.69 35.45 -9.73
CA GLU A 604 -73.01 34.11 -10.30
C GLU A 604 -72.97 33.02 -9.18
N CYS A 605 -74.16 32.66 -8.67
CA CYS A 605 -74.71 31.37 -8.13
C CYS A 605 -73.89 30.31 -7.31
N ASP A 606 -74.47 29.56 -6.33
CA ASP A 606 -75.78 29.65 -5.61
C ASP A 606 -75.83 29.02 -4.17
N CYS A 607 -77.04 29.02 -3.60
CA CYS A 607 -77.42 29.05 -2.19
C CYS A 607 -77.70 27.67 -1.54
N ASP A 608 -76.65 26.95 -1.10
CA ASP A 608 -76.63 26.17 0.17
C ASP A 608 -75.28 25.47 0.52
N GLY A 609 -74.14 25.83 -0.08
CA GLY A 609 -72.81 25.63 0.54
C GLY A 609 -72.18 24.21 0.57
N ASN A 610 -71.34 23.91 -0.45
CA ASN A 610 -70.47 22.72 -0.74
C ASN A 610 -71.11 21.55 -1.50
N ILE A 611 -70.47 20.63 -2.27
CA ILE A 611 -69.23 20.41 -3.09
C ILE A 611 -69.60 19.19 -3.99
N LEU A 612 -69.07 18.99 -5.21
CA LEU A 612 -68.73 17.63 -5.71
C LEU A 612 -67.83 17.58 -6.95
N ASP A 613 -66.76 16.84 -6.75
CA ASP A 613 -65.77 16.25 -7.66
C ASP A 613 -66.37 15.27 -8.69
N CYS A 614 -65.68 15.12 -9.82
CA CYS A 614 -65.35 13.88 -10.54
C CYS A 614 -65.39 14.03 -12.06
N SER A 615 -64.25 14.36 -12.65
CA SER A 615 -63.75 13.70 -13.88
C SER A 615 -62.31 14.13 -14.13
N GLY A 616 -61.38 13.25 -13.75
CA GLY A 616 -59.96 13.52 -13.59
C GLY A 616 -59.14 13.65 -14.87
N GLU A 617 -58.08 14.45 -14.74
CA GLU A 617 -56.91 14.48 -15.62
C GLU A 617 -55.65 14.49 -14.74
N CYS A 618 -54.62 13.76 -15.19
CA CYS A 618 -53.30 13.68 -14.56
C CYS A 618 -52.48 14.96 -14.80
N GLY A 619 -51.80 15.44 -13.75
CA GLY A 619 -50.75 16.45 -13.85
C GLY A 619 -50.37 17.06 -12.49
N GLY A 620 -49.35 16.51 -11.83
CA GLY A 620 -48.69 17.07 -10.66
C GLY A 620 -47.53 16.17 -10.15
N ASN A 621 -46.43 16.79 -9.71
CA ASN A 621 -45.14 16.19 -9.30
C ASN A 621 -45.16 15.90 -7.76
N ALA A 622 -44.50 14.94 -7.10
CA ALA A 622 -43.41 13.97 -7.36
C ALA A 622 -43.39 12.81 -6.31
N ALA A 623 -42.68 11.70 -6.61
CA ALA A 623 -42.15 10.56 -5.78
C ALA A 623 -43.14 9.73 -4.91
N LEU A 624 -43.28 8.38 -4.93
CA LEU A 624 -42.54 7.17 -5.39
C LEU A 624 -43.57 6.00 -5.45
N ASP A 625 -43.41 5.00 -6.33
CA ASP A 625 -43.46 3.55 -5.99
C ASP A 625 -43.01 2.68 -7.19
N GLU A 626 -42.49 1.52 -6.84
CA GLU A 626 -41.55 0.64 -7.50
C GLU A 626 -42.09 -0.25 -8.64
N CYS A 627 -41.10 -0.88 -9.28
CA CYS A 627 -41.11 -2.13 -10.06
C CYS A 627 -41.41 -2.03 -11.57
N GLY A 628 -40.32 -2.12 -12.37
CA GLY A 628 -40.27 -3.12 -13.44
C GLY A 628 -39.93 -2.64 -14.86
N GLU A 629 -38.64 -2.77 -15.17
CA GLU A 629 -38.00 -3.05 -16.46
C GLU A 629 -37.85 -1.98 -17.57
N CYS A 630 -36.57 -1.82 -17.89
CA CYS A 630 -35.87 -1.27 -19.04
C CYS A 630 -36.44 -1.71 -20.40
N GLU A 631 -36.40 -0.83 -21.42
CA GLU A 631 -35.86 -1.13 -22.75
C GLU A 631 -35.56 0.16 -23.55
N GLY A 632 -34.32 0.27 -24.06
CA GLY A 632 -33.91 0.99 -25.28
C GLY A 632 -33.60 2.49 -25.12
N SER A 633 -32.46 3.04 -25.55
CA SER A 633 -31.43 2.53 -26.45
C SER A 633 -30.23 3.50 -26.43
N GLY A 634 -29.05 2.99 -26.04
CA GLY A 634 -27.75 3.62 -26.27
C GLY A 634 -27.20 3.33 -27.68
N PRO A 635 -26.12 4.01 -28.10
CA PRO A 635 -25.54 3.90 -29.43
C PRO A 635 -24.50 2.77 -29.50
N GLU A 636 -24.46 2.00 -30.58
CA GLU A 636 -23.43 0.98 -30.81
C GLU A 636 -22.67 1.19 -32.13
N PHE A 637 -21.40 0.80 -32.04
CA PHE A 637 -20.28 1.01 -32.95
C PHE A 637 -20.39 0.26 -34.29
N GLU A 638 -19.66 0.78 -35.29
CA GLU A 638 -19.49 0.20 -36.62
C GLU A 638 -18.52 -1.00 -36.60
N CYS A 639 -18.94 -2.14 -37.15
CA CYS A 639 -18.04 -3.22 -37.57
C CYS A 639 -17.58 -3.00 -39.03
N ASN A 640 -16.32 -3.34 -39.31
CA ASN A 640 -15.54 -2.95 -40.49
C ASN A 640 -15.92 -3.65 -41.83
N ASP A 641 -17.19 -3.96 -42.06
CA ASP A 641 -17.71 -4.37 -43.37
C ASP A 641 -19.08 -3.76 -43.77
N GLY A 642 -19.65 -2.90 -42.91
CA GLY A 642 -20.81 -2.09 -43.24
C GLY A 642 -22.17 -2.82 -43.19
N THR A 643 -22.31 -3.90 -42.42
CA THR A 643 -23.62 -4.51 -42.14
C THR A 643 -23.93 -4.61 -40.64
N PHE A 644 -25.23 -4.58 -40.30
CA PHE A 644 -25.74 -4.39 -38.93
C PHE A 644 -26.26 -5.68 -38.25
N VAL A 645 -25.88 -6.87 -38.74
CA VAL A 645 -26.23 -8.16 -38.10
C VAL A 645 -25.13 -9.17 -38.39
N CYS A 646 -24.33 -9.54 -37.39
CA CYS A 646 -23.51 -10.75 -37.45
C CYS A 646 -24.44 -11.96 -37.41
N ASN A 647 -24.42 -12.78 -38.46
CA ASN A 647 -25.07 -14.10 -38.42
C ASN A 647 -24.00 -15.16 -38.15
N GLU A 648 -24.36 -16.27 -37.49
CA GLU A 648 -23.47 -17.40 -37.14
C GLU A 648 -22.72 -18.04 -38.33
N ASN A 649 -22.94 -17.60 -39.57
CA ASN A 649 -22.24 -18.10 -40.75
C ASN A 649 -21.14 -17.15 -41.29
N ASP A 650 -20.88 -16.02 -40.63
CA ASP A 650 -19.80 -15.09 -41.00
C ASP A 650 -18.52 -15.25 -40.14
N CYS A 651 -18.53 -16.14 -39.14
CA CYS A 651 -17.32 -16.65 -38.50
C CYS A 651 -16.85 -17.91 -39.24
N SER A 652 -15.69 -17.85 -39.88
CA SER A 652 -15.01 -19.05 -40.34
C SER A 652 -14.63 -19.92 -39.13
N SER A 653 -15.41 -21.00 -38.91
CA SER A 653 -15.15 -22.14 -38.00
C SER A 653 -14.73 -21.79 -36.57
N THR A 654 -15.71 -21.83 -35.65
CA THR A 654 -15.51 -21.99 -34.21
C THR A 654 -14.82 -23.32 -33.87
N GLY A 655 -13.82 -23.27 -32.99
CA GLY A 655 -13.41 -24.37 -32.10
C GLY A 655 -12.83 -25.65 -32.72
N GLN A 656 -11.96 -25.57 -33.74
CA GLN A 656 -11.22 -26.75 -34.20
C GLN A 656 -9.72 -26.61 -33.93
N CYS A 657 -9.28 -27.21 -32.82
CA CYS A 657 -7.86 -27.51 -32.60
C CYS A 657 -7.43 -28.71 -33.46
N GLU A 658 -6.13 -28.85 -33.69
CA GLU A 658 -5.57 -30.06 -34.32
C GLU A 658 -5.87 -31.32 -33.50
N ASP A 659 -5.83 -32.49 -34.14
CA ASP A 659 -5.94 -33.77 -33.44
C ASP A 659 -4.87 -33.83 -32.32
N ASN A 660 -5.29 -34.11 -31.08
CA ASN A 660 -4.52 -34.11 -29.83
C ASN A 660 -4.43 -32.80 -29.03
N PHE A 661 -5.22 -31.78 -29.39
CA PHE A 661 -5.41 -30.60 -28.56
C PHE A 661 -6.88 -30.49 -28.11
N THR A 662 -7.10 -29.92 -26.93
CA THR A 662 -8.40 -29.57 -26.37
C THR A 662 -8.58 -28.05 -26.43
N TYR A 663 -9.75 -27.62 -26.89
CA TYR A 663 -10.09 -26.20 -26.99
C TYR A 663 -10.64 -25.68 -25.66
N PHE A 664 -10.17 -24.51 -25.22
CA PHE A 664 -10.72 -23.73 -24.11
C PHE A 664 -10.97 -22.29 -24.56
N GLU A 665 -12.11 -21.71 -24.18
CA GLU A 665 -12.34 -20.27 -24.40
C GLU A 665 -11.46 -19.45 -23.45
N LEU A 666 -10.84 -18.37 -23.91
CA LEU A 666 -9.93 -17.56 -23.08
C LEU A 666 -10.64 -17.00 -21.83
N ASN A 667 -11.92 -16.62 -21.97
CA ASN A 667 -12.72 -16.10 -20.86
C ASN A 667 -13.10 -17.16 -19.82
N ASP A 668 -12.94 -18.45 -20.15
CA ASP A 668 -13.22 -19.57 -19.24
C ASP A 668 -11.95 -20.06 -18.52
N LEU A 669 -10.78 -19.49 -18.82
CA LEU A 669 -9.53 -19.85 -18.16
C LEU A 669 -9.40 -19.14 -16.82
N PRO A 670 -8.90 -19.83 -15.77
CA PRO A 670 -8.60 -19.18 -14.50
C PRO A 670 -7.44 -18.19 -14.67
N SER A 671 -7.36 -17.17 -13.83
CA SER A 671 -6.26 -16.19 -13.83
C SER A 671 -4.87 -16.81 -13.62
N SER A 672 -4.82 -18.00 -13.01
CA SER A 672 -3.59 -18.78 -12.83
C SER A 672 -3.14 -19.52 -14.11
N THR A 673 -3.94 -19.52 -15.18
CA THR A 673 -3.56 -20.06 -16.49
C THR A 673 -3.22 -18.93 -17.44
N ILE A 674 -1.92 -18.71 -17.63
CA ILE A 674 -1.38 -17.65 -18.46
C ILE A 674 -1.07 -18.22 -19.84
N VAL A 675 -1.79 -17.76 -20.86
CA VAL A 675 -1.57 -18.17 -22.25
C VAL A 675 -0.79 -17.09 -22.99
N LEU A 676 0.51 -17.32 -23.17
CA LEU A 676 1.46 -16.31 -23.64
C LEU A 676 1.21 -15.89 -25.10
N ASP A 677 0.69 -16.81 -25.94
CA ASP A 677 0.40 -16.58 -27.36
C ASP A 677 -1.10 -16.39 -27.66
N GLN A 678 -1.93 -16.30 -26.62
CA GLN A 678 -3.40 -16.26 -26.70
C GLN A 678 -4.02 -17.46 -27.46
N SER A 679 -3.29 -18.58 -27.59
CA SER A 679 -3.82 -19.80 -28.19
C SER A 679 -4.96 -20.40 -27.35
N GLN A 680 -6.02 -20.82 -28.01
CA GLN A 680 -7.18 -21.47 -27.36
C GLN A 680 -7.07 -23.00 -27.35
N CYS A 681 -5.94 -23.55 -27.80
CA CYS A 681 -5.75 -24.99 -27.96
C CYS A 681 -4.66 -25.49 -27.02
N PHE A 682 -4.98 -26.52 -26.23
CA PHE A 682 -4.14 -27.06 -25.15
C PHE A 682 -3.82 -28.54 -25.38
N SER A 683 -2.57 -28.93 -25.27
CA SER A 683 -2.07 -30.27 -25.55
C SER A 683 -2.74 -31.30 -24.64
N ASN A 684 -3.33 -32.35 -25.24
CA ASN A 684 -3.93 -33.45 -24.49
C ASN A 684 -2.89 -34.25 -23.69
N ILE A 685 -1.62 -34.24 -24.11
CA ILE A 685 -0.54 -34.88 -23.36
C ILE A 685 -0.32 -34.12 -22.06
N ASP A 686 -0.13 -32.81 -22.16
CA ASP A 686 0.17 -31.92 -21.02
C ASP A 686 -1.01 -31.93 -20.03
N LEU A 687 -2.25 -31.82 -20.52
CA LEU A 687 -3.46 -31.95 -19.71
C LEU A 687 -3.57 -33.33 -19.03
N SER A 688 -3.14 -34.41 -19.70
CA SER A 688 -3.13 -35.75 -19.11
C SER A 688 -2.09 -35.87 -17.99
N VAL A 689 -0.91 -35.25 -18.13
CA VAL A 689 0.11 -35.23 -17.08
C VAL A 689 -0.41 -34.48 -15.86
N LEU A 690 -1.03 -33.31 -16.04
CA LEU A 690 -1.67 -32.56 -14.96
C LEU A 690 -2.77 -33.39 -14.27
N GLN A 691 -3.58 -34.10 -15.06
CA GLN A 691 -4.59 -35.02 -14.52
C GLN A 691 -3.98 -36.17 -13.70
N ASP A 692 -2.82 -36.70 -14.10
CA ASP A 692 -2.10 -37.74 -13.34
C ASP A 692 -1.56 -37.18 -12.02
N ILE A 693 -1.03 -35.95 -12.00
CA ILE A 693 -0.62 -35.24 -10.77
C ILE A 693 -1.80 -35.08 -9.81
N ILE A 694 -2.95 -34.64 -10.32
CA ILE A 694 -4.20 -34.51 -9.56
C ILE A 694 -4.61 -35.86 -8.96
N THR A 695 -4.58 -36.91 -9.78
CA THR A 695 -5.04 -38.25 -9.39
C THR A 695 -4.15 -38.88 -8.34
N ILE A 696 -2.82 -38.81 -8.49
CA ILE A 696 -1.88 -39.44 -7.56
C ILE A 696 -1.89 -38.75 -6.18
N ASN A 697 -2.20 -37.45 -6.14
CA ASN A 697 -2.32 -36.66 -4.91
C ASN A 697 -3.75 -36.57 -4.36
N SER A 698 -4.72 -37.26 -4.99
CA SER A 698 -6.14 -37.27 -4.57
C SER A 698 -6.76 -35.87 -4.47
N LEU A 699 -6.43 -34.99 -5.42
CA LEU A 699 -6.93 -33.63 -5.50
C LEU A 699 -8.26 -33.58 -6.27
N ASP A 700 -9.13 -32.62 -5.95
CA ASP A 700 -10.44 -32.41 -6.60
C ASP A 700 -10.45 -31.07 -7.35
N ILE A 701 -9.60 -30.95 -8.37
CA ILE A 701 -9.33 -29.73 -9.15
C ILE A 701 -9.24 -30.11 -10.63
N ASN A 702 -9.61 -29.21 -11.55
CA ASN A 702 -9.43 -29.43 -12.99
C ASN A 702 -7.94 -29.33 -13.40
N PRO A 703 -7.44 -30.12 -14.36
CA PRO A 703 -6.10 -29.94 -14.93
C PRO A 703 -5.73 -28.50 -15.29
N ILE A 704 -6.65 -27.69 -15.81
CA ILE A 704 -6.35 -26.29 -16.15
C ILE A 704 -6.35 -25.34 -14.94
N GLU A 705 -6.77 -25.81 -13.76
CA GLU A 705 -6.88 -25.02 -12.54
C GLU A 705 -5.79 -25.37 -11.50
N ILE A 706 -4.99 -26.43 -11.71
CA ILE A 706 -3.97 -26.82 -10.74
C ILE A 706 -2.76 -25.89 -10.82
N GLY A 707 -2.48 -25.20 -9.72
CA GLY A 707 -1.35 -24.29 -9.61
C GLY A 707 -1.40 -23.14 -10.61
N THR A 708 -0.25 -22.53 -10.84
CA THR A 708 -0.05 -21.52 -11.89
C THR A 708 0.69 -22.11 -13.06
N GLN A 709 0.19 -21.82 -14.26
CA GLN A 709 0.58 -22.46 -15.49
C GLN A 709 0.86 -21.42 -16.57
N ASN A 710 1.99 -21.56 -17.27
CA ASN A 710 2.21 -20.80 -18.49
C ASN A 710 2.14 -21.72 -19.70
N TRP A 711 1.36 -21.30 -20.70
CA TRP A 711 1.12 -22.05 -21.93
C TRP A 711 1.61 -21.26 -23.14
N PHE A 712 2.26 -21.97 -24.07
CA PHE A 712 2.71 -21.41 -25.35
C PHE A 712 2.55 -22.45 -26.46
N ASN A 713 1.92 -22.07 -27.58
CA ASN A 713 1.52 -22.96 -28.67
C ASN A 713 0.79 -24.21 -28.17
N GLY A 714 -0.03 -24.03 -27.13
CA GLY A 714 -0.78 -25.11 -26.50
C GLY A 714 0.03 -26.10 -25.68
N HIS A 715 1.28 -25.80 -25.35
CA HIS A 715 2.10 -26.63 -24.47
C HIS A 715 2.47 -25.90 -23.18
N LEU A 716 2.60 -26.66 -22.10
CA LEU A 716 3.00 -26.17 -20.79
C LEU A 716 4.50 -25.84 -20.80
N THR A 717 4.84 -24.61 -20.41
CA THR A 717 6.22 -24.09 -20.35
C THR A 717 6.67 -23.81 -18.93
N ARG A 718 5.74 -23.44 -18.04
CA ARG A 718 5.95 -23.26 -16.60
C ARG A 718 4.84 -23.92 -15.82
N LEU A 719 5.20 -24.57 -14.72
CA LEU A 719 4.26 -25.11 -13.75
C LEU A 719 4.73 -24.80 -12.33
N THR A 720 3.88 -24.11 -11.57
CA THR A 720 4.09 -23.79 -10.15
C THR A 720 2.98 -24.44 -9.34
N ILE A 721 3.32 -25.37 -8.44
CA ILE A 721 2.35 -26.02 -7.53
C ILE A 721 2.96 -26.06 -6.12
N GLY A 722 2.23 -25.58 -5.13
CA GLY A 722 2.66 -25.59 -3.73
C GLY A 722 1.84 -24.67 -2.84
N ASN A 723 2.25 -24.56 -1.58
CA ASN A 723 1.63 -23.68 -0.58
C ASN A 723 2.30 -22.31 -0.46
N PHE A 724 3.03 -21.90 -1.49
CA PHE A 724 3.76 -20.64 -1.56
C PHE A 724 3.45 -19.95 -2.90
N TYR A 725 3.38 -18.62 -2.89
CA TYR A 725 3.22 -17.70 -4.04
C TYR A 725 2.67 -18.32 -5.34
N ASP A 726 1.41 -18.05 -5.66
CA ASP A 726 0.74 -18.51 -6.89
C ASP A 726 0.77 -20.04 -7.11
N GLY A 727 1.18 -20.85 -6.13
CA GLY A 727 1.20 -22.32 -6.22
C GLY A 727 -0.17 -23.01 -6.16
N GLY A 728 -1.26 -22.24 -6.19
CA GLY A 728 -2.63 -22.77 -6.12
C GLY A 728 -3.06 -23.26 -4.73
N ASN A 729 -2.22 -23.11 -3.70
CA ASN A 729 -2.47 -23.54 -2.32
C ASN A 729 -2.81 -25.04 -2.24
N VAL A 730 -2.00 -25.84 -2.93
CA VAL A 730 -2.11 -27.30 -3.02
C VAL A 730 -0.82 -27.93 -2.51
N THR A 731 -0.94 -29.01 -1.73
CA THR A 731 0.19 -29.82 -1.30
C THR A 731 0.35 -31.06 -2.18
N LEU A 732 1.51 -31.20 -2.80
CA LEU A 732 1.95 -32.43 -3.47
C LEU A 732 2.69 -33.34 -2.50
N THR A 733 2.37 -34.63 -2.55
CA THR A 733 3.06 -35.70 -1.82
C THR A 733 3.84 -36.63 -2.76
N ASN A 734 3.41 -36.72 -4.03
CA ASN A 734 4.02 -37.58 -5.05
C ASN A 734 3.96 -36.91 -6.44
N LEU A 735 4.89 -37.27 -7.33
CA LEU A 735 4.85 -36.94 -8.76
C LEU A 735 4.67 -38.22 -9.60
N PRO A 736 3.87 -38.19 -10.68
CA PRO A 736 3.69 -39.35 -11.55
C PRO A 736 4.87 -39.53 -12.50
N GLU A 737 5.09 -40.76 -13.01
CA GLU A 737 6.10 -41.02 -14.05
C GLU A 737 5.80 -40.30 -15.38
N SER A 738 4.54 -39.92 -15.63
CA SER A 738 4.16 -39.14 -16.81
C SER A 738 4.68 -37.69 -16.77
N ILE A 739 5.25 -37.23 -15.64
CA ILE A 739 5.86 -35.89 -15.57
C ILE A 739 6.94 -35.71 -16.64
N GLY A 740 7.67 -36.78 -16.98
CA GLY A 740 8.71 -36.78 -18.01
C GLY A 740 8.20 -36.68 -19.45
N ASP A 741 6.88 -36.68 -19.67
CA ASP A 741 6.26 -36.60 -20.99
C ASP A 741 5.93 -35.15 -21.42
N LEU A 742 6.19 -34.15 -20.56
CA LEU A 742 5.98 -32.74 -20.87
C LEU A 742 7.00 -32.23 -21.89
N PRO A 743 6.60 -31.90 -23.13
CA PRO A 743 7.55 -31.70 -24.23
C PRO A 743 8.32 -30.38 -24.13
N ASN A 744 7.70 -29.33 -23.57
CA ASN A 744 8.22 -27.95 -23.60
C ASN A 744 8.37 -27.34 -22.20
N ILE A 745 8.24 -28.15 -21.13
CA ILE A 745 8.38 -27.62 -19.78
C ILE A 745 9.81 -27.15 -19.54
N ALA A 746 9.94 -25.88 -19.16
CA ALA A 746 11.21 -25.23 -18.90
C ALA A 746 11.38 -24.88 -17.42
N ILE A 747 10.28 -24.68 -16.70
CA ILE A 747 10.29 -24.23 -15.31
C ILE A 747 9.33 -25.07 -14.47
N LEU A 748 9.86 -25.69 -13.41
CA LEU A 748 9.10 -26.39 -12.39
C LEU A 748 9.37 -25.77 -11.01
N TYR A 749 8.35 -25.15 -10.42
CA TYR A 749 8.35 -24.68 -9.04
C TYR A 749 7.47 -25.59 -8.19
N PHE A 750 8.10 -26.46 -7.41
CA PHE A 750 7.44 -27.39 -6.49
C PHE A 750 7.91 -27.21 -5.05
N ASN A 751 8.31 -25.99 -4.68
CA ASN A 751 8.67 -25.66 -3.31
C ASN A 751 7.47 -25.68 -2.34
N TYR A 752 7.74 -25.87 -1.05
CA TYR A 752 6.73 -25.97 0.01
C TYR A 752 5.67 -27.07 -0.23
N ASN A 753 6.18 -28.26 -0.53
CA ASN A 753 5.40 -29.49 -0.70
C ASN A 753 5.90 -30.59 0.25
N GLU A 754 5.36 -31.80 0.13
CA GLU A 754 5.73 -32.96 0.95
C GLU A 754 6.33 -34.08 0.09
N LEU A 755 7.04 -33.73 -0.99
CA LEU A 755 7.67 -34.72 -1.88
C LEU A 755 8.81 -35.43 -1.15
N THR A 756 8.79 -36.76 -1.17
CA THR A 756 9.84 -37.61 -0.54
C THR A 756 10.85 -38.18 -1.53
N SER A 757 10.48 -38.20 -2.81
CA SER A 757 11.31 -38.65 -3.93
C SER A 757 10.82 -38.03 -5.25
N LEU A 758 11.66 -38.08 -6.28
CA LEU A 758 11.32 -37.72 -7.66
C LEU A 758 11.26 -38.99 -8.53
N PRO A 759 10.36 -39.07 -9.52
CA PRO A 759 10.36 -40.17 -10.48
C PRO A 759 11.58 -40.08 -11.42
N ASP A 760 12.11 -41.24 -11.84
CA ASP A 760 13.30 -41.29 -12.71
C ASP A 760 13.07 -40.55 -14.05
N SER A 761 11.82 -40.58 -14.54
CA SER A 761 11.37 -39.90 -15.75
C SER A 761 11.52 -38.38 -15.73
N ILE A 762 11.68 -37.74 -14.55
CA ILE A 762 11.94 -36.29 -14.49
C ILE A 762 13.21 -35.92 -15.27
N THR A 763 14.16 -36.85 -15.37
CA THR A 763 15.42 -36.70 -16.12
C THR A 763 15.23 -36.69 -17.65
N ASN A 764 14.01 -36.96 -18.15
CA ASN A 764 13.66 -36.86 -19.57
C ASN A 764 13.30 -35.43 -19.99
N LEU A 765 13.12 -34.50 -19.05
CA LEU A 765 12.74 -33.12 -19.30
C LEU A 765 13.93 -32.29 -19.80
N THR A 766 14.41 -32.62 -21.00
CA THR A 766 15.63 -32.01 -21.57
C THR A 766 15.55 -30.50 -21.80
N ASN A 767 14.34 -29.92 -21.82
CA ASN A 767 14.12 -28.48 -21.90
C ASN A 767 14.06 -27.79 -20.53
N LEU A 768 14.18 -28.52 -19.42
CA LEU A 768 14.09 -27.97 -18.07
C LEU A 768 15.33 -27.14 -17.74
N ILE A 769 15.07 -25.95 -17.21
CA ILE A 769 16.04 -24.89 -16.91
C ILE A 769 16.01 -24.56 -15.43
N TYR A 770 14.82 -24.49 -14.85
CA TYR A 770 14.58 -24.22 -13.45
C TYR A 770 13.89 -25.41 -12.81
N LEU A 771 14.51 -25.96 -11.78
CA LEU A 771 13.91 -26.96 -10.91
C LEU A 771 14.05 -26.51 -9.46
N VAL A 772 12.94 -26.07 -8.90
CA VAL A 772 12.87 -25.55 -7.53
C VAL A 772 12.06 -26.50 -6.67
N LEU A 773 12.74 -27.13 -5.72
CA LEU A 773 12.24 -28.20 -4.86
C LEU A 773 12.50 -27.91 -3.38
N SER A 774 12.79 -26.66 -3.02
CA SER A 774 13.04 -26.30 -1.63
C SER A 774 11.83 -26.54 -0.73
N PHE A 775 12.06 -26.78 0.57
CA PHE A 775 11.00 -27.12 1.52
C PHE A 775 10.17 -28.33 1.08
N ASN A 776 10.87 -29.44 0.83
CA ASN A 776 10.28 -30.75 0.63
C ASN A 776 10.90 -31.74 1.63
N GLN A 777 10.68 -33.04 1.42
CA GLN A 777 11.19 -34.13 2.25
C GLN A 777 12.05 -35.09 1.43
N LEU A 778 12.71 -34.58 0.37
CA LEU A 778 13.49 -35.39 -0.55
C LEU A 778 14.67 -36.00 0.19
N THR A 779 14.85 -37.31 0.04
CA THR A 779 15.97 -38.06 0.66
C THR A 779 17.09 -38.35 -0.33
N HIS A 780 16.76 -38.44 -1.62
CA HIS A 780 17.68 -38.77 -2.71
C HIS A 780 17.23 -38.09 -4.01
N LEU A 781 18.15 -37.94 -4.96
CA LEU A 781 17.87 -37.53 -6.34
C LEU A 781 18.00 -38.72 -7.30
N PRO A 782 17.34 -38.71 -8.47
CA PRO A 782 17.59 -39.68 -9.53
C PRO A 782 19.07 -39.71 -9.96
N GLU A 783 19.64 -40.90 -10.14
CA GLU A 783 21.07 -41.08 -10.47
C GLU A 783 21.51 -40.34 -11.75
N ASN A 784 20.59 -40.13 -12.71
CA ASN A 784 20.86 -39.45 -13.97
C ASN A 784 20.32 -38.00 -14.01
N ILE A 785 20.24 -37.31 -12.87
CA ILE A 785 19.77 -35.92 -12.82
C ILE A 785 20.55 -35.00 -13.77
N GLY A 786 21.83 -35.30 -14.01
CA GLY A 786 22.70 -34.64 -15.00
C GLY A 786 22.20 -34.61 -16.44
N ASN A 787 21.24 -35.46 -16.81
CA ASN A 787 20.62 -35.47 -18.15
C ASN A 787 19.86 -34.17 -18.47
N LEU A 788 19.53 -33.35 -17.46
CA LEU A 788 18.88 -32.05 -17.63
C LEU A 788 19.92 -31.02 -18.12
N SER A 789 20.37 -31.17 -19.36
CA SER A 789 21.51 -30.43 -19.91
C SER A 789 21.32 -28.90 -20.01
N ASN A 790 20.07 -28.44 -19.93
CA ASN A 790 19.70 -27.02 -19.97
C ASN A 790 19.50 -26.40 -18.58
N MET A 791 19.77 -27.14 -17.50
CA MET A 791 19.60 -26.66 -16.13
C MET A 791 20.46 -25.44 -15.85
N ILE A 792 19.84 -24.34 -15.43
CA ILE A 792 20.49 -23.09 -14.99
C ILE A 792 20.32 -22.91 -13.48
N TRP A 793 19.17 -23.30 -12.93
CA TRP A 793 18.86 -23.13 -11.51
C TRP A 793 18.32 -24.44 -10.92
N LEU A 794 19.08 -24.99 -9.97
CA LEU A 794 18.65 -26.13 -9.16
C LEU A 794 18.62 -25.73 -7.70
N ASP A 795 17.41 -25.70 -7.14
CA ASP A 795 17.19 -25.43 -5.72
C ASP A 795 16.63 -26.67 -5.01
N LEU A 796 17.43 -27.18 -4.07
CA LEU A 796 17.16 -28.33 -3.23
C LEU A 796 17.20 -27.98 -1.74
N GLY A 797 17.18 -26.69 -1.39
CA GLY A 797 17.33 -26.24 0.00
C GLY A 797 16.24 -26.77 0.93
N TYR A 798 16.53 -26.97 2.21
CA TYR A 798 15.53 -27.41 3.19
C TYR A 798 14.84 -28.73 2.80
N ASN A 799 15.65 -29.75 2.55
CA ASN A 799 15.21 -31.12 2.27
C ASN A 799 15.88 -32.08 3.28
N SER A 800 15.99 -33.37 2.96
CA SER A 800 16.67 -34.38 3.78
C SER A 800 17.63 -35.22 2.95
N LEU A 801 18.26 -34.62 1.93
CA LEU A 801 19.17 -35.32 1.02
C LEU A 801 20.40 -35.83 1.77
N GLU A 802 20.70 -37.12 1.60
CA GLU A 802 21.87 -37.76 2.22
C GLU A 802 23.10 -37.73 1.31
N SER A 803 22.91 -37.63 -0.01
CA SER A 803 23.98 -37.55 -1.01
C SER A 803 23.53 -36.83 -2.28
N ILE A 804 24.52 -36.38 -3.07
CA ILE A 804 24.32 -35.83 -4.42
C ILE A 804 24.94 -36.80 -5.44
N PRO A 805 24.24 -37.21 -6.51
CA PRO A 805 24.76 -38.16 -7.49
C PRO A 805 25.90 -37.58 -8.34
N GLU A 806 26.81 -38.43 -8.82
CA GLU A 806 27.94 -38.04 -9.69
C GLU A 806 27.51 -37.37 -11.00
N SER A 807 26.29 -37.62 -11.48
CA SER A 807 25.78 -36.96 -12.69
C SER A 807 25.56 -35.46 -12.51
N ILE A 808 25.56 -34.92 -11.28
CA ILE A 808 25.43 -33.47 -11.04
C ILE A 808 26.48 -32.68 -11.84
N GLY A 809 27.69 -33.23 -12.00
CA GLY A 809 28.77 -32.61 -12.75
C GLY A 809 28.57 -32.52 -14.26
N GLU A 810 27.44 -33.00 -14.79
CA GLU A 810 27.11 -32.96 -16.21
C GLU A 810 26.31 -31.69 -16.60
N PHE A 811 25.88 -30.87 -15.64
CA PHE A 811 25.18 -29.61 -15.96
C PHE A 811 26.11 -28.56 -16.57
N SER A 812 25.99 -28.36 -17.88
CA SER A 812 26.85 -27.43 -18.62
C SER A 812 26.46 -25.96 -18.50
N LEU A 813 25.25 -25.65 -18.03
CA LEU A 813 24.69 -24.28 -18.00
C LEU A 813 24.30 -23.81 -16.59
N ILE A 814 24.63 -24.56 -15.53
CA ILE A 814 24.21 -24.26 -14.17
C ILE A 814 24.85 -22.97 -13.68
N ASN A 815 24.02 -22.04 -13.20
CA ASN A 815 24.44 -20.79 -12.56
C ASN A 815 24.09 -20.75 -11.07
N TYR A 816 23.04 -21.47 -10.65
CA TYR A 816 22.61 -21.53 -9.25
C TYR A 816 22.46 -22.97 -8.79
N LEU A 817 23.20 -23.34 -7.74
CA LEU A 817 23.09 -24.64 -7.09
C LEU A 817 22.94 -24.46 -5.58
N TRP A 818 21.72 -24.68 -5.08
CA TRP A 818 21.39 -24.55 -3.66
C TRP A 818 21.09 -25.91 -3.06
N ILE A 819 21.90 -26.29 -2.07
CA ILE A 819 21.83 -27.58 -1.38
C ILE A 819 21.86 -27.41 0.15
N PHE A 820 21.70 -26.19 0.66
CA PHE A 820 21.72 -25.87 2.08
C PHE A 820 20.57 -26.56 2.86
N ASN A 821 20.75 -26.74 4.16
CA ASN A 821 19.81 -27.38 5.08
C ASN A 821 19.32 -28.74 4.56
N ASN A 822 20.28 -29.64 4.37
CA ASN A 822 20.09 -31.04 4.01
C ASN A 822 20.93 -31.92 4.96
N ASN A 823 21.01 -33.23 4.69
CA ASN A 823 21.78 -34.18 5.48
C ASN A 823 23.07 -34.62 4.76
N LEU A 824 23.68 -33.75 3.96
CA LEU A 824 24.85 -34.10 3.14
C LEU A 824 26.11 -34.18 4.01
N SER A 825 26.82 -35.32 3.97
CA SER A 825 28.10 -35.52 4.65
C SER A 825 29.31 -35.42 3.70
N GLU A 826 29.10 -35.59 2.41
CA GLU A 826 30.11 -35.48 1.35
C GLU A 826 29.51 -34.90 0.06
N LEU A 827 30.38 -34.43 -0.83
CA LEU A 827 30.03 -33.98 -2.19
C LEU A 827 30.85 -34.76 -3.22
N PRO A 828 30.27 -35.15 -4.37
CA PRO A 828 31.00 -35.87 -5.39
C PRO A 828 32.08 -34.98 -6.04
N GLU A 829 33.22 -35.55 -6.40
CA GLU A 829 34.32 -34.81 -7.07
C GLU A 829 33.88 -34.22 -8.42
N SER A 830 32.92 -34.85 -9.10
CA SER A 830 32.34 -34.35 -10.34
C SER A 830 31.64 -32.99 -10.19
N ILE A 831 31.27 -32.57 -8.98
CA ILE A 831 30.68 -31.23 -8.76
C ILE A 831 31.62 -30.10 -9.20
N CYS A 832 32.93 -30.34 -9.19
CA CYS A 832 33.92 -29.38 -9.69
C CYS A 832 34.01 -29.31 -11.22
N ASN A 833 33.23 -30.09 -11.96
CA ASN A 833 33.08 -29.94 -13.41
C ASN A 833 32.11 -28.81 -13.79
N LEU A 834 31.34 -28.30 -12.83
CA LEU A 834 30.40 -27.21 -13.02
C LEU A 834 31.13 -25.87 -13.17
N ASP A 835 30.68 -25.06 -14.13
CA ASP A 835 31.19 -23.69 -14.33
C ASP A 835 30.42 -22.69 -13.43
N LEU A 836 30.50 -22.92 -12.12
CA LEU A 836 29.75 -22.18 -11.10
C LEU A 836 30.65 -21.15 -10.41
N ASN A 837 30.10 -19.97 -10.09
CA ASN A 837 30.81 -19.00 -9.25
C ASN A 837 30.66 -19.35 -7.77
N TRP A 838 31.54 -20.22 -7.27
CA TRP A 838 31.50 -20.74 -5.89
C TRP A 838 31.53 -19.69 -4.77
N ASN A 839 31.97 -18.46 -5.04
CA ASN A 839 32.13 -17.41 -4.02
C ASN A 839 31.25 -16.18 -4.27
N GLY A 840 30.72 -16.01 -5.48
CA GLY A 840 30.00 -14.80 -5.86
C GLY A 840 28.57 -14.76 -5.35
N LEU A 841 28.06 -13.54 -5.27
CA LEU A 841 26.65 -13.23 -5.18
C LEU A 841 26.21 -12.56 -6.49
N ASP A 842 24.93 -12.65 -6.80
CA ASP A 842 24.30 -11.89 -7.88
C ASP A 842 23.90 -10.48 -7.41
N TYR A 843 23.27 -9.71 -8.31
CA TYR A 843 22.84 -8.33 -8.05
C TYR A 843 21.75 -8.22 -6.98
N ASN A 844 21.04 -9.32 -6.68
CA ASN A 844 20.05 -9.40 -5.62
C ASN A 844 20.64 -9.93 -4.31
N PHE A 845 21.98 -9.98 -4.21
CA PHE A 845 22.71 -10.54 -3.08
C PHE A 845 22.42 -12.03 -2.81
N LEU A 846 21.92 -12.75 -3.81
CA LEU A 846 21.72 -14.19 -3.73
C LEU A 846 23.00 -14.92 -4.14
N PRO A 847 23.36 -16.04 -3.49
CA PRO A 847 24.58 -16.76 -3.81
C PRO A 847 24.39 -17.66 -5.02
N TYR A 848 25.40 -17.75 -5.89
CA TYR A 848 25.38 -18.76 -6.98
C TYR A 848 25.53 -20.20 -6.45
N PHE A 849 26.14 -20.36 -5.28
CA PHE A 849 26.29 -21.64 -4.58
C PHE A 849 26.00 -21.46 -3.10
N GLY A 850 25.25 -22.36 -2.46
CA GLY A 850 25.04 -22.33 -1.01
C GLY A 850 24.79 -23.72 -0.44
N SER A 851 25.46 -24.04 0.67
CA SER A 851 25.42 -25.37 1.30
C SER A 851 25.33 -25.34 2.83
N GLY A 852 25.08 -24.19 3.46
CA GLY A 852 24.99 -24.05 4.91
C GLY A 852 24.00 -25.00 5.56
N GLY A 853 24.22 -25.43 6.80
CA GLY A 853 23.31 -26.34 7.52
C GLY A 853 23.30 -27.79 7.02
N ASN A 854 24.41 -28.26 6.44
CA ASN A 854 24.66 -29.69 6.15
C ASN A 854 25.68 -30.27 7.15
N MET A 855 26.19 -31.49 6.92
CA MET A 855 27.25 -32.14 7.70
C MET A 855 28.57 -32.25 6.91
N LEU A 856 28.90 -31.23 6.10
CA LEU A 856 30.06 -31.21 5.20
C LEU A 856 31.39 -30.92 5.94
N CYS A 857 31.76 -31.80 6.87
CA CYS A 857 32.89 -31.62 7.79
C CYS A 857 34.16 -32.39 7.37
N GLY A 858 34.06 -33.25 6.34
CA GLY A 858 35.15 -34.09 5.82
C GLY A 858 36.01 -33.41 4.74
N GLU A 859 36.77 -34.23 3.99
CA GLU A 859 37.46 -33.73 2.79
C GLU A 859 36.45 -33.34 1.71
N LEU A 860 36.44 -32.05 1.34
CA LEU A 860 35.56 -31.52 0.31
C LEU A 860 36.28 -31.37 -1.03
N PRO A 861 35.56 -31.47 -2.16
CA PRO A 861 36.11 -31.19 -3.48
C PRO A 861 36.77 -29.80 -3.53
N SER A 862 37.90 -29.71 -4.25
CA SER A 862 38.79 -28.54 -4.18
C SER A 862 38.15 -27.20 -4.57
N CYS A 863 37.11 -27.23 -5.41
CA CYS A 863 36.35 -26.04 -5.83
C CYS A 863 35.48 -25.48 -4.69
N VAL A 864 35.00 -26.34 -3.78
CA VAL A 864 34.10 -25.98 -2.67
C VAL A 864 34.85 -25.80 -1.35
N ALA A 865 35.98 -26.50 -1.15
CA ALA A 865 36.71 -26.53 0.12
C ALA A 865 37.14 -25.16 0.69
N ASN A 866 37.26 -24.14 -0.16
CA ASN A 866 37.58 -22.76 0.26
C ASN A 866 36.50 -21.75 -0.18
N SER A 867 35.29 -22.23 -0.48
CA SER A 867 34.19 -21.36 -0.86
C SER A 867 33.76 -20.48 0.33
N GLU A 868 33.62 -19.17 0.11
CA GLU A 868 33.03 -18.26 1.09
C GLU A 868 31.55 -18.59 1.37
N ASN A 869 30.91 -19.34 0.46
CA ASN A 869 29.50 -19.71 0.55
C ASN A 869 29.24 -21.12 1.13
N ILE A 870 30.25 -21.78 1.70
CA ILE A 870 30.07 -23.10 2.32
C ILE A 870 29.03 -23.10 3.45
N ASN A 871 29.00 -22.02 4.24
CA ASN A 871 28.05 -21.81 5.35
C ASN A 871 26.89 -20.90 4.95
N THR A 872 26.73 -20.61 3.65
CA THR A 872 25.67 -19.73 3.17
C THR A 872 24.38 -20.52 2.99
N SER A 873 23.29 -19.94 3.48
CA SER A 873 21.91 -20.37 3.28
C SER A 873 21.04 -19.17 2.93
N ILE A 874 19.79 -19.42 2.56
CA ILE A 874 18.76 -18.39 2.42
C ILE A 874 17.79 -18.48 3.61
N ASP A 875 17.26 -17.34 4.06
CA ASP A 875 16.28 -17.31 5.14
C ASP A 875 15.04 -18.18 4.84
N PRO A 876 14.59 -19.04 5.79
CA PRO A 876 13.53 -19.98 5.50
C PRO A 876 12.11 -19.41 5.48
N LEU A 877 11.92 -18.21 6.04
CA LEU A 877 10.59 -17.59 6.12
C LEU A 877 10.26 -16.87 4.81
N TYR A 878 11.25 -16.20 4.23
CA TYR A 878 11.03 -15.29 3.11
C TYR A 878 11.78 -15.67 1.83
N TYR A 879 12.74 -16.57 1.95
CA TYR A 879 13.50 -17.11 0.83
C TYR A 879 14.14 -16.07 -0.11
N SER A 880 14.52 -14.90 0.45
CA SER A 880 14.87 -13.70 -0.33
C SER A 880 16.13 -12.98 0.10
N PHE A 881 16.74 -13.36 1.24
CA PHE A 881 18.01 -12.79 1.68
C PHE A 881 18.92 -13.84 2.30
N LEU A 882 20.21 -13.53 2.24
CA LEU A 882 21.29 -14.42 2.65
C LEU A 882 21.41 -14.49 4.18
N ILE A 883 21.55 -15.70 4.70
CA ILE A 883 21.88 -15.97 6.10
C ILE A 883 23.10 -16.91 6.17
N THR A 884 23.83 -16.85 7.28
CA THR A 884 24.90 -17.81 7.57
C THR A 884 24.36 -18.92 8.46
N VAL A 885 24.42 -20.16 7.99
CA VAL A 885 24.10 -21.37 8.75
C VAL A 885 25.32 -22.28 8.69
N GLU A 886 25.99 -22.46 9.83
CA GLU A 886 27.17 -23.31 9.92
C GLU A 886 26.83 -24.78 9.58
N GLN A 887 27.83 -25.51 9.09
CA GLN A 887 27.72 -26.97 8.99
C GLN A 887 27.52 -27.55 10.39
N ASP A 888 26.55 -28.46 10.53
CA ASP A 888 26.31 -29.23 11.75
C ASP A 888 27.40 -30.31 11.91
N CYS A 889 28.56 -29.84 12.37
CA CYS A 889 29.68 -30.69 12.76
C CYS A 889 29.63 -31.06 14.25
N GLU A 890 28.54 -30.74 14.96
CA GLU A 890 28.34 -31.24 16.31
C GLU A 890 28.02 -32.74 16.20
N CYS A 891 29.03 -33.54 16.50
CA CYS A 891 29.03 -34.99 16.33
C CYS A 891 27.90 -35.67 17.13
N GLY A 892 26.73 -35.81 16.51
CA GLY A 892 25.68 -36.70 16.95
C GLY A 892 26.17 -38.13 16.77
N GLY A 893 26.62 -38.76 17.86
CA GLY A 893 27.30 -40.06 17.90
C GLY A 893 26.89 -41.04 16.80
N GLN A 894 27.74 -41.16 15.78
CA GLN A 894 27.55 -42.12 14.70
C GLN A 894 27.81 -43.54 15.25
N MET A 895 26.84 -44.43 15.10
CA MET A 895 26.94 -45.81 15.59
C MET A 895 27.70 -46.74 14.63
N ASP A 896 27.86 -46.34 13.37
CA ASP A 896 28.63 -47.06 12.36
C ASP A 896 30.08 -46.56 12.35
N VAL A 897 30.82 -46.98 13.38
CA VAL A 897 32.16 -46.47 13.69
C VAL A 897 33.20 -46.81 12.60
N ASN A 898 32.96 -47.86 11.81
CA ASN A 898 33.86 -48.23 10.72
C ASN A 898 33.38 -47.75 9.32
N MET A 899 32.22 -47.09 9.27
CA MET A 899 31.58 -46.54 8.06
C MET A 899 31.39 -47.59 6.96
N ASP A 900 31.06 -48.83 7.32
CA ASP A 900 30.78 -49.90 6.36
C ASP A 900 29.29 -50.01 5.96
N GLY A 901 28.45 -49.13 6.50
CA GLY A 901 27.02 -49.05 6.30
C GLY A 901 26.22 -50.00 7.20
N VAL A 902 26.86 -50.73 8.13
CA VAL A 902 26.22 -51.78 8.92
C VAL A 902 26.67 -51.76 10.40
N ILE A 903 25.81 -51.27 11.29
CA ILE A 903 26.07 -51.29 12.74
C ILE A 903 26.11 -52.73 13.29
N ASN A 904 27.30 -53.22 13.63
CA ASN A 904 27.54 -54.58 14.08
C ASN A 904 28.75 -54.71 15.03
N VAL A 905 29.18 -55.95 15.31
CA VAL A 905 30.28 -56.21 16.25
C VAL A 905 31.64 -55.68 15.76
N ILE A 906 31.78 -55.43 14.46
CA ILE A 906 33.01 -54.88 13.86
C ILE A 906 33.19 -53.43 14.28
N ASP A 907 32.11 -52.65 14.41
CA ASP A 907 32.14 -51.27 14.93
C ASP A 907 32.65 -51.22 16.36
N ILE A 908 32.19 -52.15 17.20
CA ILE A 908 32.69 -52.30 18.57
C ILE A 908 34.20 -52.59 18.56
N ILE A 909 34.66 -53.45 17.65
CA ILE A 909 36.09 -53.79 17.55
C ILE A 909 36.90 -52.57 17.07
N SER A 910 36.37 -51.81 16.11
CA SER A 910 36.98 -50.57 15.63
C SER A 910 37.14 -49.57 16.77
N LEU A 911 36.04 -49.30 17.47
CA LEU A 911 35.96 -48.42 18.63
C LEU A 911 36.93 -48.81 19.75
N VAL A 912 36.96 -50.09 20.10
CA VAL A 912 37.88 -50.64 21.11
C VAL A 912 39.34 -50.48 20.68
N ASN A 913 39.66 -50.73 19.41
CA ASN A 913 41.02 -50.58 18.91
C ASN A 913 41.47 -49.12 18.94
N THR A 914 40.59 -48.19 18.57
CA THR A 914 40.86 -46.74 18.63
C THR A 914 41.16 -46.31 20.07
N ILE A 915 40.32 -46.69 21.04
CA ILE A 915 40.51 -46.38 22.47
C ILE A 915 41.80 -47.00 23.04
N LEU A 916 42.15 -48.22 22.62
CA LEU A 916 43.30 -48.95 23.16
C LEU A 916 44.62 -48.67 22.43
N SER A 917 44.58 -48.05 21.25
CA SER A 917 45.77 -47.74 20.44
C SER A 917 46.77 -46.84 21.18
N GLY A 918 46.25 -45.93 22.03
CA GLY A 918 47.04 -44.91 22.71
C GLY A 918 47.61 -43.86 21.76
N GLU A 919 47.14 -43.82 20.52
CA GLU A 919 47.43 -42.75 19.55
C GLU A 919 46.58 -41.51 19.86
N GLU A 920 47.02 -40.35 19.37
CA GLU A 920 46.27 -39.10 19.53
C GLU A 920 45.01 -39.19 18.65
N ILE A 921 43.83 -39.11 19.27
CA ILE A 921 42.54 -39.23 18.58
C ILE A 921 42.34 -37.98 17.73
N THR A 922 42.15 -38.17 16.43
CA THR A 922 41.83 -37.06 15.50
C THR A 922 40.41 -36.56 15.74
N ASP A 923 40.11 -35.31 15.37
CA ASP A 923 38.77 -34.75 15.52
C ASP A 923 37.72 -35.57 14.75
N GLU A 924 38.08 -36.14 13.59
CA GLU A 924 37.26 -37.07 12.80
C GLU A 924 36.99 -38.41 13.53
N GLN A 925 37.99 -38.98 14.20
CA GLN A 925 37.82 -40.17 15.02
C GLN A 925 36.99 -39.87 16.26
N LEU A 926 37.21 -38.73 16.91
CA LEU A 926 36.38 -38.32 18.05
C LEU A 926 34.92 -38.18 17.60
N CYS A 927 34.68 -37.64 16.40
CA CYS A 927 33.35 -37.45 15.84
C CYS A 927 32.62 -38.75 15.51
N SER A 928 33.30 -39.68 14.83
CA SER A 928 32.72 -40.97 14.40
C SER A 928 32.67 -42.03 15.50
N HIS A 929 33.47 -41.89 16.56
CA HIS A 929 33.63 -42.92 17.59
C HIS A 929 32.97 -42.54 18.94
N ASP A 930 32.64 -41.27 19.19
CA ASP A 930 31.90 -40.81 20.38
C ASP A 930 30.40 -41.11 20.25
N VAL A 931 30.07 -42.41 20.33
CA VAL A 931 28.72 -42.93 20.14
C VAL A 931 27.72 -42.36 21.16
N ASN A 932 28.20 -41.86 22.31
CA ASN A 932 27.34 -41.34 23.36
C ASN A 932 27.25 -39.79 23.39
N ALA A 933 28.03 -39.12 22.53
CA ALA A 933 28.08 -37.67 22.36
C ALA A 933 28.41 -36.90 23.65
N ASP A 934 29.29 -37.44 24.51
CA ASP A 934 29.75 -36.75 25.73
C ASP A 934 31.05 -35.96 25.54
N GLY A 935 31.59 -35.95 24.32
CA GLY A 935 32.84 -35.30 23.95
C GLY A 935 34.08 -36.06 24.42
N ILE A 936 33.94 -37.30 24.91
CA ILE A 936 35.05 -38.08 25.48
C ILE A 936 35.01 -39.52 25.00
N LEU A 937 35.94 -39.88 24.12
CA LEU A 937 36.06 -41.28 23.69
C LEU A 937 36.55 -42.21 24.81
N ASN A 938 35.67 -43.05 25.33
CA ASN A 938 35.94 -43.94 26.44
C ASN A 938 35.10 -45.23 26.43
N VAL A 939 35.14 -45.97 27.54
CA VAL A 939 34.43 -47.27 27.64
C VAL A 939 32.90 -47.12 27.61
N ILE A 940 32.38 -45.94 27.91
CA ILE A 940 30.95 -45.64 27.90
C ILE A 940 30.42 -45.66 26.45
N ASP A 941 31.20 -45.21 25.46
CA ASP A 941 30.87 -45.30 24.03
C ASP A 941 30.73 -46.75 23.57
N ILE A 942 31.65 -47.62 24.02
CA ILE A 942 31.57 -49.05 23.74
C ILE A 942 30.30 -49.64 24.34
N VAL A 943 29.94 -49.24 25.57
CA VAL A 943 28.72 -49.72 26.23
C VAL A 943 27.47 -49.23 25.51
N ALA A 944 27.45 -47.97 25.06
CA ALA A 944 26.36 -47.40 24.27
C ALA A 944 26.17 -48.19 22.97
N LEU A 945 27.23 -48.40 22.21
CA LEU A 945 27.20 -49.14 20.95
C LEU A 945 26.77 -50.61 21.12
N VAL A 946 27.27 -51.28 22.17
CA VAL A 946 26.88 -52.65 22.53
C VAL A 946 25.39 -52.74 22.87
N ASN A 947 24.87 -51.77 23.63
CA ASN A 947 23.46 -51.76 24.02
C ASN A 947 22.55 -51.54 22.81
N THR A 948 22.95 -50.71 21.86
CA THR A 948 22.25 -50.53 20.58
C THR A 948 22.22 -51.84 19.79
N ILE A 949 23.36 -52.50 19.60
CA ILE A 949 23.44 -53.77 18.84
C ILE A 949 22.62 -54.88 19.51
N LEU A 950 22.54 -54.89 20.84
CA LEU A 950 21.77 -55.86 21.61
C LEU A 950 20.28 -55.50 21.77
N GLY A 951 19.86 -54.30 21.32
CA GLY A 951 18.48 -53.82 21.43
C GLY A 951 18.00 -53.59 22.87
N THR A 952 18.92 -53.37 23.81
CA THR A 952 18.59 -53.12 25.23
C THR A 952 18.74 -51.62 25.50
N GLY A 953 17.64 -50.88 25.39
CA GLY A 953 17.63 -49.43 25.66
C GLY A 953 18.07 -49.07 27.08
N ILE A 954 18.73 -47.92 27.23
CA ILE A 954 18.90 -47.22 28.52
C ILE A 954 17.75 -46.23 28.68
#